data_AF-A0AAV0XBF8-F1
#
_entry.id   AF-A0AAV0XBF8-F1
#
_cell.length_a   1.000
_cell.length_b   1.000
_cell.length_c   1.000
_cell.angle_alpha   90.00
_cell.angle_beta   90.00
_cell.angle_gamma   90.00
#
_symmetry.space_group_name_H-M   'P 1'
#
loop_
_entity.id
_entity.type
_entity.pdbx_description
1 polymer ?
#
loop_
_entity_poly.entity_id
_entity_poly.type
_entity_poly.pdbx_seq_one_letter_code
_entity_poly.pdbx_strand_id
1 'polypeptide(L)'
;MSFYPPAVVAIVLITLLSTEYSNGQIASNNESVVELNAGASTQDAGIPGSWVSDLFYQALANFTVRHVGSSECRKQVEIYDNSLRNYTSWAVRMSESWNRYPVGILSGNRYQMGVYDECVDVHHPIRGQYCLSEIKLFPPEGKNYGFNRTENLDDFGNNHAWKTVLGWVDYPDQVQRNSLNLGICIPNTCTATDLQTSLQNELNKVFLPQQFKTVVKVNPLLCTVSGDMYPYNTAYYVTNVILGVLFLICGVSTAHHYIALSRQQDKKEDEREVPKSCYYIFSFIHSFKILLKFDKENELNMLNGWKAILMFVILMGHRFMYLVGNPIINPKFIENIYINGRQLYLTSMNLTDPFFFITGFLIYSTLIPIYKKSEKASVLVQLIMPIFYRVVRILPAYCAMMAITAHIVPHLGDGPLWPHKTWDEADICKNYWWTNMLFISNLIDSKYECLLASWYISCDVQFCVLGVIIVYIYTKNIKFGIGLLIAIIGISISVPFVITILTKREGIIKILLPFLENTRYSSTFNESYRASYVRAFPFFTGIATGIIIDKLKENKVKFSQITVYAGTFTIAVICLWVQFYGAIFYKRDRPYYPLEQALYSTLNHCTWAILFSWILACHFTSGYGKLNNFGHTLIQHKII
;
A
#
# COMPACT_ATOMS: atom_id res chain seq x y z
N MET A 1 1.78 9.55 28.01
CA MET A 1 0.92 9.05 26.91
C MET A 1 -0.23 8.28 27.52
N SER A 2 -1.42 8.88 27.62
CA SER A 2 -2.61 8.26 28.19
C SER A 2 -3.61 7.93 27.06
N PHE A 3 -3.44 6.76 26.45
CA PHE A 3 -4.36 6.19 25.46
C PHE A 3 -5.45 5.41 26.21
N TYR A 4 -6.69 5.92 26.33
CA TYR A 4 -7.71 5.21 27.11
C TYR A 4 -9.04 4.90 26.40
N PRO A 5 -9.53 5.74 25.46
CA PRO A 5 -10.53 5.27 24.50
C PRO A 5 -9.96 4.36 23.40
N PRO A 6 -8.74 4.61 22.87
CA PRO A 6 -8.14 3.73 21.90
C PRO A 6 -7.69 2.41 22.49
N ALA A 7 -7.33 2.32 23.79
CA ALA A 7 -6.67 1.13 24.29
C ALA A 7 -7.52 -0.13 24.18
N VAL A 8 -8.84 -0.14 24.41
CA VAL A 8 -9.61 -1.40 24.33
C VAL A 8 -9.78 -1.85 22.88
N VAL A 9 -10.14 -0.95 21.96
CA VAL A 9 -10.33 -1.29 20.54
C VAL A 9 -9.00 -1.43 19.82
N ALA A 10 -7.98 -0.66 20.19
CA ALA A 10 -6.61 -0.85 19.75
C ALA A 10 -5.99 -2.08 20.39
N ILE A 11 -6.31 -2.49 21.62
CA ILE A 11 -5.88 -3.78 22.17
C ILE A 11 -6.61 -4.89 21.44
N VAL A 12 -7.88 -4.76 21.05
CA VAL A 12 -8.56 -5.74 20.20
C VAL A 12 -7.95 -5.78 18.80
N LEU A 13 -7.73 -4.64 18.15
CA LEU A 13 -7.04 -4.55 16.85
C LEU A 13 -5.61 -5.06 16.95
N ILE A 14 -4.87 -4.65 17.99
CA ILE A 14 -3.48 -5.05 18.25
C ILE A 14 -3.45 -6.52 18.64
N THR A 15 -4.34 -7.10 19.45
CA THR A 15 -4.37 -8.55 19.74
C THR A 15 -4.80 -9.37 18.53
N LEU A 16 -5.68 -8.84 17.68
CA LEU A 16 -5.97 -9.42 16.36
C LEU A 16 -4.76 -9.36 15.42
N LEU A 17 -3.92 -8.30 15.54
CA LEU A 17 -2.66 -8.11 14.80
C LEU A 17 -1.46 -8.86 15.42
N SER A 18 -1.40 -9.02 16.74
CA SER A 18 -0.22 -9.37 17.55
C SER A 18 -0.24 -10.80 18.07
N THR A 19 -1.28 -11.55 17.76
CA THR A 19 -1.21 -13.01 17.86
C THR A 19 -0.43 -13.54 16.65
N GLU A 20 0.81 -13.13 16.49
CA GLU A 20 1.75 -13.91 15.69
C GLU A 20 2.10 -15.18 16.49
N TYR A 21 2.16 -16.30 15.79
CA TYR A 21 2.90 -17.49 16.24
C TYR A 21 2.44 -18.16 17.56
N SER A 22 1.34 -18.90 17.49
CA SER A 22 1.26 -20.21 18.18
C SER A 22 0.07 -20.98 17.61
N ASN A 23 0.33 -21.72 16.55
CA ASN A 23 -0.29 -23.03 16.28
C ASN A 23 0.50 -23.66 15.12
N GLY A 24 1.79 -23.87 15.38
CA GLY A 24 2.47 -24.99 14.77
C GLY A 24 2.06 -26.24 15.55
N GLN A 25 1.40 -27.18 14.86
CA GLN A 25 1.04 -28.53 15.32
C GLN A 25 0.01 -28.52 16.47
N ILE A 26 -1.15 -29.15 16.34
CA ILE A 26 -1.32 -30.61 16.30
C ILE A 26 -2.35 -30.94 15.21
N ALA A 27 -1.88 -31.37 14.04
CA ALA A 27 -2.68 -32.29 13.23
C ALA A 27 -2.45 -33.67 13.84
N SER A 28 -3.48 -34.27 14.42
CA SER A 28 -3.44 -35.66 14.84
C SER A 28 -3.14 -36.52 13.62
N ASN A 29 -1.97 -37.16 13.63
CA ASN A 29 -1.61 -38.20 12.68
C ASN A 29 -2.65 -39.32 12.76
N ASN A 30 -3.62 -39.33 11.84
CA ASN A 30 -4.17 -40.60 11.40
C ASN A 30 -3.20 -41.13 10.35
N GLU A 31 -2.36 -42.05 10.79
CA GLU A 31 -1.56 -42.90 9.89
C GLU A 31 -2.51 -43.75 9.04
N SER A 32 -2.99 -43.20 7.93
CA SER A 32 -3.39 -44.02 6.81
C SER A 32 -2.12 -44.41 6.06
N VAL A 33 -1.69 -45.65 6.25
CA VAL A 33 -0.67 -46.31 5.43
C VAL A 33 -1.08 -46.16 3.97
N VAL A 34 -0.43 -45.23 3.25
CA VAL A 34 -0.58 -45.12 1.81
C VAL A 34 0.28 -46.22 1.21
N GLU A 35 -0.37 -47.28 0.74
CA GLU A 35 0.27 -48.28 -0.12
C GLU A 35 0.88 -47.57 -1.33
N LEU A 36 2.21 -47.65 -1.44
CA LEU A 36 2.96 -47.31 -2.64
C LEU A 36 2.65 -48.35 -3.72
N ASN A 37 1.50 -48.20 -4.37
CA ASN A 37 1.26 -48.82 -5.67
C ASN A 37 2.07 -48.06 -6.70
N ALA A 38 3.28 -48.55 -6.96
CA ALA A 38 4.05 -48.27 -8.17
C ALA A 38 3.33 -48.88 -9.39
N GLY A 39 2.16 -48.34 -9.71
CA GLY A 39 1.48 -48.58 -10.97
C GLY A 39 2.22 -47.80 -12.05
N ALA A 40 2.88 -48.51 -12.97
CA ALA A 40 3.46 -47.94 -14.17
C ALA A 40 2.39 -47.09 -14.89
N SER A 41 2.54 -45.76 -14.85
CA SER A 41 1.63 -44.87 -15.56
C SER A 41 1.88 -45.00 -17.06
N THR A 42 0.84 -45.37 -17.79
CA THR A 42 0.67 -45.02 -19.20
C THR A 42 1.18 -43.59 -19.43
N GLN A 43 2.10 -43.39 -20.36
CA GLN A 43 2.59 -42.05 -20.74
C GLN A 43 1.37 -41.17 -21.08
N ASP A 44 1.04 -40.22 -20.21
CA ASP A 44 0.09 -39.14 -20.51
C ASP A 44 0.64 -38.42 -21.74
N ALA A 45 -0.01 -38.58 -22.90
CA ALA A 45 0.46 -38.13 -24.20
C ALA A 45 0.63 -36.60 -24.24
N GLY A 46 1.82 -36.10 -23.90
CA GLY A 46 2.16 -34.67 -23.89
C GLY A 46 2.87 -34.12 -22.68
N ILE A 47 3.16 -34.94 -21.69
CA ILE A 47 4.09 -34.55 -20.63
C ILE A 47 5.52 -34.77 -21.15
N PRO A 48 6.41 -33.75 -21.10
CA PRO A 48 7.82 -33.92 -21.46
C PRO A 48 8.47 -35.01 -20.62
N GLY A 49 9.38 -35.77 -21.24
CA GLY A 49 10.19 -36.76 -20.52
C GLY A 49 11.24 -36.15 -19.57
N SER A 50 11.53 -34.85 -19.72
CA SER A 50 12.48 -34.12 -18.87
C SER A 50 11.78 -33.09 -17.98
N TRP A 51 12.34 -32.86 -16.80
CA TRP A 51 11.85 -31.83 -15.91
C TRP A 51 12.16 -30.43 -16.45
N VAL A 52 11.31 -29.45 -16.15
CA VAL A 52 11.45 -28.08 -16.67
C VAL A 52 12.81 -27.46 -16.32
N SER A 53 13.33 -27.68 -15.10
CA SER A 53 14.64 -27.14 -14.72
C SER A 53 15.78 -27.80 -15.51
N ASP A 54 15.65 -29.08 -15.88
CA ASP A 54 16.64 -29.76 -16.73
C ASP A 54 16.63 -29.17 -18.14
N LEU A 55 15.45 -28.86 -18.68
CA LEU A 55 15.31 -28.20 -19.99
C LEU A 55 15.95 -26.81 -19.98
N PHE A 56 15.75 -26.03 -18.91
CA PHE A 56 16.45 -24.76 -18.72
C PHE A 56 17.97 -24.96 -18.66
N TYR A 57 18.46 -25.93 -17.89
CA TYR A 57 19.89 -26.18 -17.81
C TYR A 57 20.48 -26.64 -19.14
N GLN A 58 19.81 -27.52 -19.89
CA GLN A 58 20.22 -27.94 -21.22
C GLN A 58 20.34 -26.75 -22.19
N ALA A 59 19.40 -25.81 -22.13
CA ALA A 59 19.45 -24.59 -22.94
C ALA A 59 20.54 -23.61 -22.48
N LEU A 60 20.79 -23.53 -21.17
CA LEU A 60 21.55 -22.43 -20.56
C LEU A 60 22.97 -22.79 -20.10
N ALA A 61 23.33 -24.07 -20.00
CA ALA A 61 24.62 -24.51 -19.43
C ALA A 61 25.84 -23.82 -20.07
N ASN A 62 25.78 -23.61 -21.39
CA ASN A 62 26.83 -22.94 -22.17
C ASN A 62 26.33 -21.62 -22.81
N PHE A 63 25.29 -21.02 -22.24
CA PHE A 63 24.66 -19.83 -22.81
C PHE A 63 25.55 -18.61 -22.68
N THR A 64 25.76 -17.95 -23.82
CA THR A 64 26.29 -16.60 -23.96
C THR A 64 25.60 -15.91 -25.14
N VAL A 65 25.62 -14.57 -25.19
CA VAL A 65 24.97 -13.80 -26.27
C VAL A 65 25.80 -13.91 -27.55
N ARG A 66 25.71 -15.05 -28.24
CA ARG A 66 26.48 -15.33 -29.46
C ARG A 66 25.74 -14.91 -30.71
N HIS A 67 26.49 -14.48 -31.72
CA HIS A 67 26.03 -14.22 -33.10
C HIS A 67 24.93 -13.16 -33.27
N VAL A 68 24.62 -12.39 -32.21
CA VAL A 68 23.65 -11.28 -32.20
C VAL A 68 24.36 -10.00 -31.72
N GLY A 69 23.76 -8.83 -31.92
CA GLY A 69 24.25 -7.55 -31.42
C GLY A 69 25.26 -6.83 -32.31
N SER A 70 25.83 -5.77 -31.75
CA SER A 70 26.86 -4.94 -32.40
C SER A 70 28.18 -5.70 -32.57
N SER A 71 29.09 -5.19 -33.42
CA SER A 71 30.46 -5.72 -33.52
C SER A 71 31.17 -5.69 -32.17
N GLU A 72 30.90 -4.67 -31.35
CA GLU A 72 31.49 -4.53 -30.02
C GLU A 72 30.93 -5.56 -29.03
N CYS A 73 29.61 -5.79 -29.02
CA CYS A 73 29.00 -6.86 -28.21
C CYS A 73 29.63 -8.21 -28.53
N ARG A 74 29.74 -8.57 -29.83
CA ARG A 74 30.37 -9.84 -30.23
C ARG A 74 31.82 -9.96 -29.76
N LYS A 75 32.59 -8.89 -29.87
CA LYS A 75 33.99 -8.85 -29.42
C LYS A 75 34.10 -9.03 -27.90
N GLN A 76 33.26 -8.35 -27.12
CA GLN A 76 33.27 -8.50 -25.66
C GLN A 76 32.78 -9.88 -25.21
N VAL A 77 31.79 -10.45 -25.89
CA VAL A 77 31.35 -11.83 -25.65
C VAL A 77 32.46 -12.83 -25.96
N GLU A 78 33.25 -12.63 -27.01
CA GLU A 78 34.40 -13.48 -27.31
C GLU A 78 35.50 -13.39 -26.23
N ILE A 79 35.80 -12.17 -25.76
CA ILE A 79 36.71 -11.96 -24.63
C ILE A 79 36.18 -12.67 -23.37
N TYR A 80 34.88 -12.54 -23.10
CA TYR A 80 34.21 -13.21 -21.98
C TYR A 80 34.30 -14.73 -22.10
N ASP A 81 33.94 -15.32 -23.24
CA ASP A 81 33.98 -16.76 -23.47
C ASP A 81 35.40 -17.33 -23.27
N ASN A 82 36.42 -16.66 -23.84
CA ASN A 82 37.81 -17.09 -23.69
C ASN A 82 38.29 -16.98 -22.23
N SER A 83 37.88 -15.92 -21.54
CA SER A 83 38.28 -15.65 -20.16
C SER A 83 37.54 -16.55 -19.16
N LEU A 84 36.32 -16.98 -19.49
CA LEU A 84 35.54 -17.95 -18.73
C LEU A 84 36.15 -19.35 -18.85
N ARG A 85 36.57 -19.75 -20.06
CA ARG A 85 37.30 -21.02 -20.28
C ARG A 85 38.62 -21.10 -19.50
N ASN A 86 39.25 -19.94 -19.28
CA ASN A 86 40.49 -19.82 -18.49
C ASN A 86 40.22 -19.59 -16.99
N TYR A 87 38.97 -19.64 -16.53
CA TYR A 87 38.57 -19.41 -15.14
C TYR A 87 39.11 -18.10 -14.54
N THR A 88 39.20 -17.05 -15.35
CA THR A 88 39.60 -15.74 -14.85
C THR A 88 38.55 -15.21 -13.86
N SER A 89 38.99 -14.57 -12.78
CA SER A 89 38.11 -14.20 -11.67
C SER A 89 36.91 -13.35 -12.11
N TRP A 90 37.12 -12.34 -12.98
CA TRP A 90 36.05 -11.46 -13.42
C TRP A 90 34.99 -12.17 -14.28
N ALA A 91 35.41 -13.11 -15.14
CA ALA A 91 34.51 -13.84 -16.03
C ALA A 91 33.72 -14.89 -15.23
N VAL A 92 34.38 -15.55 -14.27
CA VAL A 92 33.70 -16.48 -13.36
C VAL A 92 32.67 -15.75 -12.51
N ARG A 93 32.96 -14.56 -11.97
CA ARG A 93 31.99 -13.74 -11.24
C ARG A 93 30.73 -13.43 -12.07
N MET A 94 30.89 -12.93 -13.30
CA MET A 94 29.75 -12.71 -14.20
C MET A 94 28.98 -14.00 -14.49
N SER A 95 29.68 -15.12 -14.59
CA SER A 95 29.06 -16.42 -14.82
C SER A 95 28.28 -16.87 -13.58
N GLU A 96 28.87 -16.85 -12.38
CA GLU A 96 28.26 -17.34 -11.14
C GLU A 96 27.19 -16.42 -10.56
N SER A 97 27.11 -15.17 -11.01
CA SER A 97 26.11 -14.21 -10.54
C SER A 97 24.66 -14.59 -10.87
N TRP A 98 24.39 -15.67 -11.62
CA TRP A 98 23.05 -16.09 -12.00
C TRP A 98 22.89 -17.61 -12.17
N ASN A 99 21.64 -18.09 -12.19
CA ASN A 99 21.34 -19.54 -12.17
C ASN A 99 20.93 -20.06 -13.56
N ARG A 100 21.51 -21.18 -14.01
CA ARG A 100 21.04 -21.91 -15.22
C ARG A 100 19.97 -22.95 -14.93
N TYR A 101 19.87 -23.35 -13.66
CA TYR A 101 18.92 -24.36 -13.18
C TYR A 101 17.97 -23.69 -12.19
N PRO A 102 16.74 -23.35 -12.59
CA PRO A 102 15.79 -22.71 -11.70
C PRO A 102 15.39 -23.64 -10.57
N VAL A 103 15.32 -23.12 -9.34
CA VAL A 103 14.94 -23.89 -8.15
C VAL A 103 13.65 -23.37 -7.51
N GLY A 104 12.85 -24.27 -6.96
CA GLY A 104 11.63 -23.91 -6.23
C GLY A 104 10.43 -23.54 -7.12
N ILE A 105 10.41 -23.94 -8.41
CA ILE A 105 9.28 -23.68 -9.33
C ILE A 105 7.96 -24.21 -8.74
N LEU A 106 7.96 -25.43 -8.19
CA LEU A 106 6.75 -26.02 -7.60
C LEU A 106 6.26 -25.25 -6.37
N SER A 107 7.19 -24.70 -5.58
CA SER A 107 6.89 -23.80 -4.46
C SER A 107 6.42 -22.41 -4.90
N GLY A 108 6.49 -22.08 -6.20
CA GLY A 108 6.10 -20.79 -6.76
C GLY A 108 7.23 -19.77 -6.85
N ASN A 109 8.50 -20.16 -6.65
CA ASN A 109 9.62 -19.25 -6.79
C ASN A 109 9.83 -18.82 -8.25
N ARG A 110 9.14 -17.75 -8.66
CA ARG A 110 9.24 -17.19 -10.00
C ARG A 110 10.47 -16.32 -10.23
N TYR A 111 11.14 -15.84 -9.18
CA TYR A 111 12.22 -14.86 -9.32
C TYR A 111 13.57 -15.51 -9.02
N GLN A 112 14.30 -15.86 -10.07
CA GLN A 112 15.67 -16.36 -10.01
C GLN A 112 16.63 -15.19 -10.19
N MET A 113 16.75 -14.36 -9.14
CA MET A 113 17.48 -13.08 -9.22
C MET A 113 19.01 -13.25 -9.29
N GLY A 114 19.56 -14.38 -8.87
CA GLY A 114 21.02 -14.50 -8.72
C GLY A 114 21.58 -13.46 -7.75
N VAL A 115 22.83 -13.06 -7.97
CA VAL A 115 23.56 -12.06 -7.20
C VAL A 115 23.77 -10.82 -8.08
N TYR A 116 22.91 -9.82 -7.91
CA TYR A 116 22.95 -8.58 -8.70
C TYR A 116 24.32 -7.89 -8.65
N ASP A 117 24.81 -7.63 -7.43
CA ASP A 117 26.05 -6.88 -7.20
C ASP A 117 27.27 -7.57 -7.83
N GLU A 118 27.33 -8.90 -7.78
CA GLU A 118 28.42 -9.68 -8.37
C GLU A 118 28.52 -9.50 -9.90
N CYS A 119 27.41 -9.25 -10.58
CA CYS A 119 27.41 -8.93 -12.00
C CYS A 119 27.87 -7.49 -12.27
N VAL A 120 27.26 -6.51 -11.62
CA VAL A 120 27.46 -5.09 -11.94
C VAL A 120 28.80 -4.54 -11.44
N ASP A 121 29.39 -5.15 -10.42
CA ASP A 121 30.71 -4.78 -9.88
C ASP A 121 31.89 -5.16 -10.81
N VAL A 122 31.62 -5.91 -11.88
CA VAL A 122 32.64 -6.22 -12.90
C VAL A 122 32.81 -5.02 -13.83
N HIS A 123 33.94 -4.32 -13.69
CA HIS A 123 34.24 -3.11 -14.48
C HIS A 123 35.32 -3.28 -15.56
N HIS A 124 36.22 -4.26 -15.39
CA HIS A 124 37.35 -4.53 -16.27
C HIS A 124 37.57 -6.04 -16.43
N PRO A 125 38.00 -6.51 -17.62
CA PRO A 125 38.25 -5.76 -18.85
C PRO A 125 36.97 -5.36 -19.60
N ILE A 126 35.83 -5.95 -19.25
CA ILE A 126 34.50 -5.57 -19.74
C ILE A 126 33.63 -5.14 -18.56
N ARG A 127 32.55 -4.38 -18.85
CA ARG A 127 31.55 -4.03 -17.83
C ARG A 127 30.39 -5.04 -17.85
N GLY A 128 30.03 -5.55 -16.68
CA GLY A 128 28.86 -6.40 -16.51
C GLY A 128 27.56 -5.58 -16.52
N GLN A 129 26.54 -6.12 -17.19
CA GLN A 129 25.18 -5.62 -17.21
C GLN A 129 24.24 -6.73 -16.71
N TYR A 130 23.52 -6.44 -15.64
CA TYR A 130 22.51 -7.34 -15.11
C TYR A 130 21.17 -7.07 -15.80
N CYS A 131 20.57 -8.09 -16.39
CA CYS A 131 19.26 -8.03 -17.03
C CYS A 131 18.28 -8.99 -16.39
N LEU A 132 17.09 -8.50 -16.00
CA LEU A 132 15.97 -9.37 -15.58
C LEU A 132 15.07 -9.70 -16.77
N SER A 133 15.05 -10.97 -17.17
CA SER A 133 14.23 -11.49 -18.28
C SER A 133 12.98 -12.21 -17.77
N GLU A 134 11.82 -11.97 -18.38
CA GLU A 134 10.58 -12.72 -18.12
C GLU A 134 10.43 -13.83 -19.18
N ILE A 135 10.29 -15.08 -18.74
CA ILE A 135 10.19 -16.26 -19.57
C ILE A 135 8.85 -16.93 -19.27
N LYS A 136 7.92 -16.89 -20.24
CA LYS A 136 6.60 -17.55 -20.12
C LYS A 136 6.57 -18.86 -20.87
N LEU A 137 6.11 -19.90 -20.18
CA LEU A 137 5.90 -21.25 -20.70
C LEU A 137 4.44 -21.42 -21.09
N PHE A 138 4.22 -21.85 -22.32
CA PHE A 138 2.90 -22.19 -22.86
C PHE A 138 2.83 -23.68 -23.18
N PRO A 139 1.74 -24.37 -22.76
CA PRO A 139 1.54 -25.77 -23.06
C PRO A 139 1.35 -26.01 -24.57
N PRO A 140 1.54 -27.26 -25.04
CA PRO A 140 1.14 -27.68 -26.38
C PRO A 140 -0.34 -27.38 -26.64
N GLU A 141 -0.68 -26.94 -27.85
CA GLU A 141 -2.06 -26.67 -28.26
C GLU A 141 -2.95 -27.92 -28.11
N GLY A 142 -4.17 -27.72 -27.60
CA GLY A 142 -5.16 -28.80 -27.45
C GLY A 142 -4.96 -29.71 -26.23
N LYS A 143 -3.95 -29.47 -25.38
CA LYS A 143 -3.73 -30.26 -24.15
C LYS A 143 -4.19 -29.51 -22.91
N ASN A 144 -4.91 -30.22 -22.04
CA ASN A 144 -5.43 -29.66 -20.79
C ASN A 144 -4.57 -30.11 -19.60
N TYR A 145 -3.93 -29.15 -18.93
CA TYR A 145 -3.15 -29.36 -17.71
C TYR A 145 -3.92 -28.93 -16.44
N GLY A 146 -5.17 -28.50 -16.60
CA GLY A 146 -6.07 -28.17 -15.50
C GLY A 146 -6.38 -29.38 -14.63
N PHE A 147 -6.64 -29.12 -13.37
CA PHE A 147 -7.03 -30.12 -12.38
C PHE A 147 -8.07 -29.51 -11.43
N ASN A 148 -8.79 -30.37 -10.71
CA ASN A 148 -9.73 -29.92 -9.70
C ASN A 148 -8.95 -29.35 -8.51
N ARG A 149 -9.06 -28.04 -8.29
CA ARG A 149 -8.43 -27.35 -7.19
C ARG A 149 -9.02 -27.82 -5.86
N THR A 150 -8.16 -28.10 -4.88
CA THR A 150 -8.56 -28.33 -3.49
C THR A 150 -8.17 -27.14 -2.61
N GLU A 151 -8.69 -27.09 -1.38
CA GLU A 151 -8.28 -26.11 -0.38
C GLU A 151 -6.93 -26.46 0.27
N ASN A 152 -6.42 -27.68 0.00
CA ASN A 152 -5.11 -28.10 0.45
C ASN A 152 -4.02 -27.56 -0.50
N LEU A 153 -3.21 -26.62 -0.02
CA LEU A 153 -2.08 -26.07 -0.79
C LEU A 153 -0.94 -27.08 -1.01
N ASP A 154 -0.96 -28.23 -0.33
CA ASP A 154 -0.03 -29.34 -0.54
C ASP A 154 -0.57 -30.41 -1.51
N ASP A 155 -1.78 -30.23 -2.03
CA ASP A 155 -2.32 -31.09 -3.08
C ASP A 155 -1.76 -30.65 -4.45
N PHE A 156 -0.53 -31.08 -4.71
CA PHE A 156 0.18 -30.80 -5.95
C PHE A 156 -0.41 -31.63 -7.10
N GLY A 157 -1.52 -31.17 -7.67
CA GLY A 157 -2.04 -31.59 -8.98
C GLY A 157 -1.95 -33.10 -9.22
N ASN A 158 -2.69 -33.88 -8.42
CA ASN A 158 -2.94 -35.33 -8.52
C ASN A 158 -2.21 -36.04 -9.68
N ASN A 159 -0.91 -36.33 -9.51
CA ASN A 159 -0.10 -37.32 -10.25
C ASN A 159 1.08 -36.80 -11.11
N HIS A 160 1.27 -35.48 -11.38
CA HIS A 160 2.50 -35.03 -12.11
C HIS A 160 2.91 -33.56 -11.91
N ALA A 161 4.21 -33.30 -11.73
CA ALA A 161 4.78 -31.96 -11.50
C ALA A 161 4.46 -30.92 -12.60
N TRP A 162 4.42 -31.33 -13.87
CA TRP A 162 4.01 -30.46 -14.99
C TRP A 162 2.57 -29.94 -14.88
N LYS A 163 1.64 -30.69 -14.26
CA LYS A 163 0.29 -30.20 -13.98
C LYS A 163 0.32 -29.10 -12.91
N THR A 164 1.25 -29.17 -11.96
CA THR A 164 1.50 -28.07 -11.01
C THR A 164 2.14 -26.84 -11.65
N VAL A 165 2.89 -26.96 -12.74
CA VAL A 165 3.47 -25.77 -13.40
C VAL A 165 2.40 -25.03 -14.21
N LEU A 166 1.55 -25.78 -14.92
CA LEU A 166 0.66 -25.25 -15.96
C LEU A 166 -0.81 -25.19 -15.56
N GLY A 167 -1.21 -25.88 -14.48
CA GLY A 167 -2.61 -25.93 -14.04
C GLY A 167 -3.04 -24.74 -13.19
N TRP A 168 -2.12 -23.89 -12.70
CA TRP A 168 -2.46 -22.74 -11.86
C TRP A 168 -2.56 -21.39 -12.58
N VAL A 169 -2.44 -21.37 -13.92
CA VAL A 169 -2.22 -20.14 -14.69
C VAL A 169 -3.37 -19.13 -14.56
N ASP A 170 -4.60 -19.63 -14.44
CA ASP A 170 -5.82 -18.82 -14.46
C ASP A 170 -6.29 -18.37 -13.06
N TYR A 171 -5.57 -18.71 -11.99
CA TYR A 171 -6.01 -18.41 -10.62
C TYR A 171 -5.29 -17.18 -10.02
N PRO A 172 -5.99 -16.07 -9.74
CA PRO A 172 -5.38 -14.85 -9.21
C PRO A 172 -4.97 -14.94 -7.72
N ASP A 173 -5.47 -15.94 -7.00
CA ASP A 173 -5.10 -16.26 -5.60
C ASP A 173 -3.88 -17.19 -5.50
N GLN A 174 -3.26 -17.56 -6.63
CA GLN A 174 -2.11 -18.44 -6.71
C GLN A 174 -1.03 -17.85 -7.62
N VAL A 175 0.23 -18.14 -7.31
CA VAL A 175 1.34 -17.70 -8.14
C VAL A 175 1.39 -18.49 -9.43
N GLN A 176 1.50 -17.77 -10.56
CA GLN A 176 1.67 -18.37 -11.88
C GLN A 176 3.05 -19.04 -12.02
N ARG A 177 3.07 -20.37 -11.93
CA ARG A 177 4.31 -21.17 -11.96
C ARG A 177 4.89 -21.35 -13.36
N ASN A 178 4.15 -20.98 -14.40
CA ASN A 178 4.59 -21.01 -15.80
C ASN A 178 5.33 -19.72 -16.24
N SER A 179 5.53 -18.75 -15.35
CA SER A 179 6.30 -17.54 -15.63
C SER A 179 7.52 -17.48 -14.72
N LEU A 180 8.71 -17.35 -15.31
CA LEU A 180 9.98 -17.28 -14.61
C LEU A 180 10.70 -15.97 -14.95
N ASN A 181 11.07 -15.21 -13.94
CA ASN A 181 11.96 -14.07 -14.05
C ASN A 181 13.39 -14.52 -13.76
N LEU A 182 14.25 -14.49 -14.76
CA LEU A 182 15.64 -14.92 -14.67
C LEU A 182 16.58 -13.72 -14.81
N GLY A 183 17.35 -13.45 -13.76
CA GLY A 183 18.47 -12.51 -13.81
C GLY A 183 19.62 -13.12 -14.61
N ILE A 184 20.19 -12.38 -15.55
CA ILE A 184 21.30 -12.82 -16.41
C ILE A 184 22.33 -11.71 -16.50
N CYS A 185 23.61 -12.06 -16.33
CA CYS A 185 24.71 -11.13 -16.53
C CYS A 185 25.26 -11.23 -17.96
N ILE A 186 25.31 -10.10 -18.65
CA ILE A 186 25.86 -9.98 -20.02
C ILE A 186 26.85 -8.82 -20.10
N PRO A 187 27.70 -8.74 -21.14
CA PRO A 187 28.51 -7.54 -21.38
C PRO A 187 27.63 -6.32 -21.67
N ASN A 188 27.99 -5.15 -21.13
CA ASN A 188 27.21 -3.91 -21.26
C ASN A 188 27.03 -3.37 -22.69
N THR A 189 27.84 -3.86 -23.62
CA THR A 189 27.75 -3.48 -25.04
C THR A 189 26.67 -4.24 -25.79
N CYS A 190 26.12 -5.29 -25.19
CA CYS A 190 24.96 -6.02 -25.68
C CYS A 190 23.67 -5.39 -25.16
N THR A 191 22.62 -5.37 -25.99
CA THR A 191 21.35 -4.75 -25.63
C THR A 191 20.35 -5.76 -25.04
N ALA A 192 19.30 -5.26 -24.40
CA ALA A 192 18.16 -6.07 -23.96
C ALA A 192 17.55 -6.90 -25.10
N THR A 193 17.51 -6.34 -26.31
CA THR A 193 17.02 -7.04 -27.51
C THR A 193 17.95 -8.17 -27.92
N ASP A 194 19.28 -7.96 -27.83
CA ASP A 194 20.26 -9.01 -28.13
C ASP A 194 20.10 -10.19 -27.18
N LEU A 195 19.96 -9.91 -25.87
CA LEU A 195 19.66 -10.93 -24.87
C LEU A 195 18.34 -11.65 -25.17
N GLN A 196 17.27 -10.90 -25.46
CA GLN A 196 15.96 -11.47 -25.76
C GLN A 196 16.02 -12.45 -26.95
N THR A 197 16.66 -12.06 -28.05
CA THR A 197 16.79 -12.89 -29.25
C THR A 197 17.67 -14.12 -28.99
N SER A 198 18.85 -13.95 -28.38
CA SER A 198 19.74 -15.08 -28.08
C SER A 198 19.09 -16.07 -27.11
N LEU A 199 18.44 -15.59 -26.05
CA LEU A 199 17.77 -16.44 -25.06
C LEU A 199 16.57 -17.17 -25.67
N GLN A 200 15.76 -16.50 -26.47
CA GLN A 200 14.64 -17.13 -27.20
C GLN A 200 15.12 -18.24 -28.13
N ASN A 201 16.24 -18.03 -28.83
CA ASN A 201 16.81 -19.02 -29.73
C ASN A 201 17.29 -20.27 -28.99
N GLU A 202 18.02 -20.13 -27.87
CA GLU A 202 18.46 -21.30 -27.10
C GLU A 202 17.30 -22.06 -26.45
N LEU A 203 16.32 -21.34 -25.88
CA LEU A 203 15.13 -21.99 -25.32
C LEU A 203 14.32 -22.71 -26.40
N ASN A 204 14.18 -22.13 -27.59
CA ASN A 204 13.46 -22.77 -28.70
C ASN A 204 14.09 -24.11 -29.11
N LYS A 205 15.41 -24.23 -29.12
CA LYS A 205 16.11 -25.48 -29.46
C LYS A 205 15.75 -26.64 -28.54
N VAL A 206 15.42 -26.35 -27.28
CA VAL A 206 15.16 -27.37 -26.25
C VAL A 206 13.65 -27.56 -26.01
N PHE A 207 12.87 -26.48 -25.96
CA PHE A 207 11.44 -26.54 -25.63
C PHE A 207 10.54 -26.88 -26.82
N LEU A 208 10.85 -26.42 -28.05
CA LEU A 208 10.03 -26.73 -29.23
C LEU A 208 9.97 -28.22 -29.55
N PRO A 209 11.07 -29.00 -29.48
CA PRO A 209 11.01 -30.45 -29.65
C PRO A 209 10.11 -31.16 -28.62
N GLN A 210 9.96 -30.57 -27.43
CA GLN A 210 9.04 -31.06 -26.39
C GLN A 210 7.59 -30.59 -26.61
N GLN A 211 7.30 -29.87 -27.70
CA GLN A 211 6.02 -29.25 -28.04
C GLN A 211 5.63 -28.07 -27.13
N PHE A 212 6.57 -27.50 -26.38
CA PHE A 212 6.35 -26.33 -25.53
C PHE A 212 6.77 -25.06 -26.23
N LYS A 213 5.96 -24.02 -26.13
CA LYS A 213 6.30 -22.68 -26.61
C LYS A 213 6.78 -21.83 -25.44
N THR A 214 7.98 -21.28 -25.55
CA THR A 214 8.50 -20.28 -24.62
C THR A 214 8.41 -18.91 -25.25
N VAL A 215 8.10 -17.88 -24.45
CA VAL A 215 8.16 -16.48 -24.88
C VAL A 215 9.03 -15.72 -23.89
N VAL A 216 10.13 -15.17 -24.42
CA VAL A 216 11.07 -14.34 -23.67
C VAL A 216 10.74 -12.87 -23.88
N LYS A 217 10.69 -12.11 -22.78
CA LYS A 217 10.61 -10.66 -22.79
C LYS A 217 11.71 -10.07 -21.93
N VAL A 218 12.47 -9.13 -22.47
CA VAL A 218 13.49 -8.39 -21.72
C VAL A 218 13.17 -6.91 -21.81
N ASN A 219 12.81 -6.30 -20.69
CA ASN A 219 12.57 -4.86 -20.64
C ASN A 219 13.93 -4.14 -20.55
N PRO A 220 14.25 -3.20 -21.46
CA PRO A 220 15.49 -2.42 -21.38
C PRO A 220 15.70 -1.71 -20.04
N LEU A 221 14.64 -1.28 -19.36
CA LEU A 221 14.73 -0.64 -18.04
C LEU A 221 15.20 -1.59 -16.92
N LEU A 222 15.11 -2.91 -17.14
CA LEU A 222 15.56 -3.94 -16.20
C LEU A 222 16.96 -4.48 -16.55
N CYS A 223 17.65 -3.84 -17.49
CA CYS A 223 19.03 -4.10 -17.86
C CYS A 223 19.92 -2.96 -17.34
N THR A 224 20.66 -3.21 -16.27
CA THR A 224 21.36 -2.18 -15.50
C THR A 224 22.85 -2.49 -15.38
N VAL A 225 23.67 -1.44 -15.41
CA VAL A 225 25.11 -1.48 -15.15
C VAL A 225 25.44 -0.68 -13.90
N SER A 226 26.61 -0.94 -13.31
CA SER A 226 27.07 -0.13 -12.17
C SER A 226 27.18 1.34 -12.55
N GLY A 227 26.56 2.19 -11.72
CA GLY A 227 26.48 3.63 -11.93
C GLY A 227 25.33 4.08 -12.82
N ASP A 228 24.43 3.18 -13.25
CA ASP A 228 23.17 3.58 -13.87
C ASP A 228 22.36 4.41 -12.88
N MET A 229 22.22 5.68 -13.22
CA MET A 229 21.48 6.64 -12.43
C MET A 229 20.34 7.18 -13.27
N TYR A 230 19.23 7.44 -12.58
CA TYR A 230 18.15 8.21 -13.18
C TYR A 230 18.70 9.56 -13.68
N PRO A 231 18.26 10.06 -14.85
CA PRO A 231 18.86 11.25 -15.45
C PRO A 231 18.63 12.50 -14.59
N TYR A 232 19.73 13.18 -14.26
CA TYR A 232 19.69 14.48 -13.60
C TYR A 232 19.14 15.54 -14.56
N ASN A 233 18.12 16.27 -14.11
CA ASN A 233 17.54 17.38 -14.87
C ASN A 233 17.60 18.69 -14.07
N THR A 234 17.26 19.82 -14.69
CA THR A 234 17.25 21.12 -13.99
C THR A 234 16.35 21.08 -12.75
N ALA A 235 15.20 20.40 -12.81
CA ALA A 235 14.27 20.28 -11.71
C ALA A 235 14.86 19.52 -10.50
N TYR A 236 15.75 18.55 -10.72
CA TYR A 236 16.52 17.89 -9.66
C TYR A 236 17.36 18.90 -8.88
N TYR A 237 18.18 19.69 -9.56
CA TYR A 237 19.06 20.65 -8.90
C TYR A 237 18.25 21.73 -8.19
N VAL A 238 17.18 22.24 -8.82
CA VAL A 238 16.27 23.21 -8.20
C VAL A 238 15.63 22.65 -6.94
N THR A 239 15.12 21.42 -6.97
CA THR A 239 14.50 20.78 -5.80
C THR A 239 15.50 20.60 -4.65
N ASN A 240 16.72 20.14 -4.95
CA ASN A 240 17.78 19.99 -3.96
C ASN A 240 18.21 21.33 -3.36
N VAL A 241 18.34 22.38 -4.17
CA VAL A 241 18.66 23.73 -3.67
C VAL A 241 17.55 24.26 -2.77
N ILE A 242 16.27 24.11 -3.15
CA ILE A 242 15.14 24.57 -2.34
C ILE A 242 15.12 23.85 -0.98
N LEU A 243 15.23 22.52 -0.98
CA LEU A 243 15.24 21.74 0.27
C LEU A 243 16.51 22.04 1.09
N GLY A 244 17.67 22.17 0.44
CA GLY A 244 18.93 22.53 1.09
C GLY A 244 18.86 23.89 1.78
N VAL A 245 18.30 24.91 1.11
CA VAL A 245 18.06 26.24 1.70
C VAL A 245 17.08 26.15 2.87
N LEU A 246 16.00 25.37 2.75
CA LEU A 246 15.06 25.17 3.86
C LEU A 246 15.75 24.51 5.07
N PHE A 247 16.53 23.44 4.85
CA PHE A 247 17.30 22.79 5.91
C PHE A 247 18.32 23.73 6.54
N LEU A 248 18.96 24.59 5.75
CA LEU A 248 19.89 25.61 6.23
C LEU A 248 19.16 26.66 7.09
N ILE A 249 18.00 27.16 6.66
CA ILE A 249 17.17 28.09 7.46
C ILE A 249 16.79 27.44 8.80
N CYS A 250 16.34 26.18 8.77
CA CYS A 250 16.00 25.44 9.98
C CYS A 250 17.21 25.22 10.89
N GLY A 251 18.37 24.89 10.31
CA GLY A 251 19.64 24.68 11.02
C GLY A 251 20.14 25.95 11.71
N VAL A 252 20.23 27.06 10.97
CA VAL A 252 20.67 28.36 11.52
C VAL A 252 19.67 28.86 12.57
N SER A 253 18.36 28.71 12.32
CA SER A 253 17.33 29.08 13.30
C SER A 253 17.43 28.25 14.58
N THR A 254 17.71 26.96 14.44
CA THR A 254 17.92 26.06 15.58
C THR A 254 19.18 26.40 16.36
N ALA A 255 20.30 26.65 15.69
CA ALA A 255 21.55 27.04 16.32
C ALA A 255 21.42 28.39 17.05
N HIS A 256 20.82 29.39 16.42
CA HIS A 256 20.58 30.70 17.04
C HIS A 256 19.65 30.58 18.25
N HIS A 257 18.56 29.80 18.15
CA HIS A 257 17.65 29.57 19.26
C HIS A 257 18.34 28.86 20.43
N TYR A 258 19.18 27.85 20.14
CA TYR A 258 19.97 27.16 21.14
C TYR A 258 20.96 28.10 21.85
N ILE A 259 21.70 28.92 21.09
CA ILE A 259 22.62 29.91 21.66
C ILE A 259 21.86 30.92 22.52
N ALA A 260 20.73 31.43 22.03
CA ALA A 260 19.90 32.37 22.78
C ALA A 260 19.41 31.75 24.11
N LEU A 261 18.95 30.50 24.11
CA LEU A 261 18.53 29.80 25.32
C LEU A 261 19.71 29.54 26.28
N SER A 262 20.88 29.14 25.77
CA SER A 262 22.06 28.89 26.59
C SER A 262 22.52 30.16 27.33
N ARG A 263 22.54 31.31 26.65
CA ARG A 263 22.89 32.62 27.25
C ARG A 263 21.89 33.07 28.33
N GLN A 264 20.65 32.58 28.27
CA GLN A 264 19.67 32.86 29.32
C GLN A 264 19.76 31.92 30.49
N GLN A 265 20.26 30.71 30.29
CA GLN A 265 20.46 29.76 31.37
C GLN A 265 21.49 30.28 32.38
N ASP A 266 22.49 31.02 31.90
CA ASP A 266 23.50 31.71 32.71
C ASP A 266 22.96 32.96 33.47
N LYS A 267 21.76 33.44 33.13
CA LYS A 267 21.11 34.56 33.84
C LYS A 267 20.29 34.07 35.03
N LYS A 268 20.16 34.94 36.05
CA LYS A 268 19.25 34.74 37.19
C LYS A 268 17.83 34.50 36.69
N GLU A 269 17.07 33.67 37.41
CA GLU A 269 15.77 33.16 36.99
C GLU A 269 14.74 34.28 36.67
N ASP A 270 14.82 35.39 37.40
CA ASP A 270 13.97 36.59 37.20
C ASP A 270 14.29 37.40 35.93
N GLU A 271 15.44 37.17 35.27
CA GLU A 271 15.90 37.90 34.06
C GLU A 271 15.80 37.06 32.76
N ARG A 272 15.21 35.86 32.84
CA ARG A 272 15.08 34.95 31.69
C ARG A 272 13.91 35.34 30.79
N GLU A 273 14.17 36.09 29.71
CA GLU A 273 13.16 36.41 28.70
C GLU A 273 13.12 35.42 27.53
N VAL A 274 12.08 34.57 27.42
CA VAL A 274 11.96 33.67 26.25
C VAL A 274 12.06 34.47 24.94
N PRO A 275 13.05 34.20 24.06
CA PRO A 275 13.23 34.95 22.83
C PRO A 275 11.99 34.85 21.93
N LYS A 276 11.23 35.95 21.78
CA LYS A 276 10.05 36.00 20.90
C LYS A 276 10.44 36.59 19.55
N SER A 277 10.66 35.73 18.56
CA SER A 277 10.88 36.13 17.16
C SER A 277 10.21 35.14 16.21
N CYS A 278 9.59 35.65 15.14
CA CYS A 278 9.04 34.83 14.06
C CYS A 278 10.11 33.95 13.40
N TYR A 279 11.39 34.31 13.53
CA TYR A 279 12.52 33.51 13.07
C TYR A 279 12.57 32.11 13.72
N TYR A 280 12.11 31.98 14.97
CA TYR A 280 12.11 30.70 15.69
C TYR A 280 10.99 29.75 15.25
N ILE A 281 10.10 30.16 14.34
CA ILE A 281 9.11 29.25 13.74
C ILE A 281 9.79 28.12 12.96
N PHE A 282 10.98 28.38 12.40
CA PHE A 282 11.81 27.40 11.70
C PHE A 282 12.78 26.64 12.62
N SER A 283 12.80 26.94 13.91
CA SER A 283 13.70 26.27 14.86
C SER A 283 13.14 24.91 15.25
N PHE A 284 13.91 23.84 15.06
CA PHE A 284 13.52 22.50 15.48
C PHE A 284 13.20 22.42 16.97
N ILE A 285 13.91 23.15 17.83
CA ILE A 285 13.62 23.19 19.28
C ILE A 285 12.21 23.73 19.54
N HIS A 286 11.83 24.81 18.86
CA HIS A 286 10.52 25.43 19.02
C HIS A 286 9.42 24.55 18.43
N SER A 287 9.60 24.10 17.17
CA SER A 287 8.64 23.25 16.47
C SER A 287 8.43 21.92 17.21
N PHE A 288 9.48 21.31 17.77
CA PHE A 288 9.38 20.07 18.54
C PHE A 288 8.63 20.28 19.86
N LYS A 289 8.88 21.39 20.58
CA LYS A 289 8.10 21.75 21.78
C LYS A 289 6.62 21.98 21.46
N ILE A 290 6.31 22.63 20.35
CA ILE A 290 4.91 22.82 19.90
C ILE A 290 4.29 21.48 19.50
N LEU A 291 5.01 20.65 18.75
CA LEU A 291 4.53 19.35 18.27
C LEU A 291 4.20 18.41 19.44
N LEU A 292 5.00 18.43 20.50
CA LEU A 292 4.77 17.65 21.71
C LEU A 292 3.89 18.35 22.75
N LYS A 293 3.42 19.57 22.48
CA LYS A 293 2.56 20.30 23.42
C LYS A 293 1.24 19.57 23.56
N PHE A 294 0.98 19.07 24.77
CA PHE A 294 -0.28 18.43 25.14
C PHE A 294 -1.14 19.40 25.93
N ASP A 295 -2.27 19.80 25.36
CA ASP A 295 -3.28 20.60 26.05
C ASP A 295 -4.23 19.68 26.82
N LYS A 296 -4.10 19.60 28.14
CA LYS A 296 -4.89 18.69 28.99
C LYS A 296 -6.40 18.96 28.92
N GLU A 297 -6.81 20.20 28.63
CA GLU A 297 -8.21 20.62 28.68
C GLU A 297 -8.92 20.45 27.33
N ASN A 298 -8.18 20.13 26.27
CA ASN A 298 -8.77 19.97 24.94
C ASN A 298 -9.58 18.66 24.83
N GLU A 299 -10.91 18.79 24.79
CA GLU A 299 -11.84 17.66 24.64
C GLU A 299 -11.62 16.85 23.34
N LEU A 300 -10.98 17.45 22.32
CA LEU A 300 -10.68 16.81 21.02
C LEU A 300 -9.43 15.92 21.04
N ASN A 301 -8.70 15.86 22.15
CA ASN A 301 -7.48 15.04 22.27
C ASN A 301 -7.70 13.56 21.93
N MET A 302 -8.87 13.01 22.26
CA MET A 302 -9.23 11.64 21.92
C MET A 302 -9.13 11.38 20.41
N LEU A 303 -9.57 12.34 19.59
CA LEU A 303 -9.53 12.23 18.13
C LEU A 303 -8.09 12.20 17.61
N ASN A 304 -7.19 12.98 18.22
CA ASN A 304 -5.77 12.97 17.86
C ASN A 304 -5.12 11.61 18.18
N GLY A 305 -5.45 11.02 19.32
CA GLY A 305 -4.99 9.67 19.68
C GLY A 305 -5.45 8.60 18.69
N TRP A 306 -6.71 8.66 18.27
CA TRP A 306 -7.26 7.77 17.25
C TRP A 306 -6.58 7.93 15.90
N LYS A 307 -6.38 9.17 15.43
CA LYS A 307 -5.65 9.44 14.18
C LYS A 307 -4.24 8.84 14.20
N ALA A 308 -3.52 8.97 15.32
CA ALA A 308 -2.16 8.43 15.44
C ALA A 308 -2.14 6.90 15.34
N ILE A 309 -3.02 6.21 16.07
CA ILE A 309 -3.11 4.74 16.04
C ILE A 309 -3.52 4.23 14.66
N LEU A 310 -4.55 4.83 14.07
CA LEU A 310 -5.02 4.45 12.74
C LEU A 310 -3.92 4.68 11.68
N MET A 311 -3.20 5.80 11.75
CA MET A 311 -2.09 6.07 10.84
C MET A 311 -0.98 5.01 10.98
N PHE A 312 -0.64 4.63 12.21
CA PHE A 312 0.35 3.57 12.44
C PHE A 312 -0.09 2.22 11.81
N VAL A 313 -1.35 1.82 12.02
CA VAL A 313 -1.88 0.58 11.42
C VAL A 313 -1.89 0.66 9.89
N ILE A 314 -2.26 1.81 9.32
CA ILE A 314 -2.22 2.04 7.87
C ILE A 314 -0.79 1.92 7.33
N LEU A 315 0.20 2.54 7.99
CA LEU A 315 1.60 2.46 7.56
C LEU A 315 2.13 1.01 7.63
N MET A 316 1.75 0.26 8.67
CA MET A 316 2.10 -1.16 8.77
C MET A 316 1.45 -1.99 7.66
N GLY A 317 0.18 -1.75 7.35
CA GLY A 317 -0.52 -2.39 6.25
C GLY A 317 0.12 -2.11 4.89
N HIS A 318 0.48 -0.86 4.61
CA HIS A 318 1.19 -0.50 3.38
C HIS A 318 2.57 -1.16 3.31
N ARG A 319 3.34 -1.15 4.39
CA ARG A 319 4.65 -1.83 4.44
C ARG A 319 4.51 -3.32 4.18
N PHE A 320 3.49 -3.97 4.77
CA PHE A 320 3.18 -5.36 4.51
C PHE A 320 2.86 -5.60 3.04
N MET A 321 1.97 -4.82 2.43
CA MET A 321 1.63 -4.94 1.00
C MET A 321 2.84 -4.76 0.09
N TYR A 322 3.70 -3.77 0.37
CA TYR A 322 4.93 -3.57 -0.38
C TYR A 322 5.89 -4.76 -0.22
N LEU A 323 6.04 -5.31 0.98
CA LEU A 323 6.88 -6.48 1.21
C LEU A 323 6.39 -7.69 0.41
N VAL A 324 5.07 -7.95 0.43
CA VAL A 324 4.50 -9.13 -0.23
C VAL A 324 4.28 -8.98 -1.73
N GLY A 325 4.24 -7.74 -2.24
CA GLY A 325 4.24 -7.43 -3.67
C GLY A 325 5.63 -7.50 -4.33
N ASN A 326 6.69 -7.71 -3.55
CA ASN A 326 8.04 -7.95 -4.05
C ASN A 326 8.32 -9.45 -4.22
N PRO A 327 9.39 -9.82 -4.94
CA PRO A 327 9.83 -11.21 -5.08
C PRO A 327 9.97 -11.95 -3.74
N ILE A 328 9.30 -13.09 -3.61
CA ILE A 328 9.36 -13.96 -2.43
C ILE A 328 9.67 -15.39 -2.90
N ILE A 329 10.61 -16.05 -2.22
CA ILE A 329 11.01 -17.44 -2.50
C ILE A 329 9.87 -18.42 -2.17
N ASN A 330 9.15 -18.17 -1.07
CA ASN A 330 8.04 -19.00 -0.60
C ASN A 330 6.69 -18.25 -0.68
N PRO A 331 6.10 -18.07 -1.88
CA PRO A 331 4.81 -17.41 -2.03
C PRO A 331 3.64 -18.22 -1.42
N LYS A 332 3.84 -19.51 -1.12
CA LYS A 332 2.85 -20.34 -0.41
C LYS A 332 2.39 -19.70 0.90
N PHE A 333 3.26 -18.91 1.55
CA PHE A 333 2.88 -18.13 2.72
C PHE A 333 1.70 -17.19 2.44
N ILE A 334 1.73 -16.47 1.31
CA ILE A 334 0.67 -15.54 0.89
C ILE A 334 -0.56 -16.30 0.40
N GLU A 335 -0.35 -17.35 -0.40
CA GLU A 335 -1.42 -18.25 -0.86
C GLU A 335 -2.22 -18.82 0.34
N ASN A 336 -1.53 -19.16 1.44
CA ASN A 336 -2.15 -19.64 2.68
C ASN A 336 -2.94 -18.55 3.42
N ILE A 337 -2.56 -17.28 3.31
CA ILE A 337 -3.33 -16.18 3.92
C ILE A 337 -4.72 -16.07 3.29
N TYR A 338 -4.88 -16.37 1.99
CA TYR A 338 -6.19 -16.33 1.33
C TYR A 338 -7.15 -17.41 1.81
N ILE A 339 -6.64 -18.55 2.29
CA ILE A 339 -7.44 -19.70 2.72
C ILE A 339 -7.60 -19.71 4.24
N ASN A 340 -6.48 -19.65 4.95
CA ASN A 340 -6.37 -19.85 6.40
C ASN A 340 -5.95 -18.58 7.16
N GLY A 341 -5.73 -17.47 6.45
CA GLY A 341 -5.30 -16.21 7.05
C GLY A 341 -6.40 -15.53 7.86
N ARG A 342 -5.99 -14.58 8.69
CA ARG A 342 -6.95 -13.75 9.43
C ARG A 342 -7.69 -12.81 8.50
N GLN A 343 -8.99 -12.68 8.74
CA GLN A 343 -9.88 -11.81 7.96
C GLN A 343 -9.47 -10.34 7.96
N LEU A 344 -8.79 -9.89 9.02
CA LEU A 344 -8.26 -8.53 9.10
C LEU A 344 -7.33 -8.20 7.93
N TYR A 345 -6.44 -9.11 7.53
CA TYR A 345 -5.49 -8.87 6.45
C TYR A 345 -6.19 -8.70 5.09
N LEU A 346 -7.34 -9.36 4.90
CA LEU A 346 -8.06 -9.40 3.63
C LEU A 346 -9.10 -8.27 3.47
N THR A 347 -9.57 -7.69 4.59
CA THR A 347 -10.75 -6.81 4.59
C THR A 347 -10.47 -5.36 4.99
N SER A 348 -9.27 -5.04 5.50
CA SER A 348 -9.00 -3.74 6.15
C SER A 348 -8.62 -2.57 5.23
N MET A 349 -8.96 -2.62 3.94
CA MET A 349 -8.64 -1.52 3.01
C MET A 349 -9.39 -0.22 3.34
N ASN A 350 -10.47 -0.26 4.12
CA ASN A 350 -11.27 0.91 4.47
C ASN A 350 -10.80 1.64 5.75
N LEU A 351 -9.61 1.32 6.30
CA LEU A 351 -9.03 1.98 7.48
C LEU A 351 -8.84 3.51 7.33
N THR A 352 -9.00 4.05 6.12
CA THR A 352 -9.04 5.49 5.84
C THR A 352 -10.38 6.16 6.18
N ASP A 353 -11.49 5.41 6.28
CA ASP A 353 -12.83 5.96 6.56
C ASP A 353 -12.96 6.73 7.89
N PRO A 354 -12.35 6.28 9.00
CA PRO A 354 -12.31 7.07 10.22
C PRO A 354 -11.74 8.48 10.01
N PHE A 355 -10.76 8.68 9.13
CA PHE A 355 -10.21 10.00 8.86
C PHE A 355 -11.26 10.91 8.20
N PHE A 356 -12.02 10.39 7.23
CA PHE A 356 -13.13 11.13 6.62
C PHE A 356 -14.20 11.49 7.65
N PHE A 357 -14.58 10.54 8.50
CA PHE A 357 -15.54 10.78 9.58
C PHE A 357 -15.06 11.85 10.56
N ILE A 358 -13.82 11.74 11.06
CA ILE A 358 -13.24 12.70 11.99
C ILE A 358 -13.13 14.08 11.34
N THR A 359 -12.76 14.15 10.06
CA THR A 359 -12.76 15.41 9.32
C THR A 359 -14.17 16.04 9.31
N GLY A 360 -15.21 15.28 8.95
CA GLY A 360 -16.58 15.80 8.87
C GLY A 360 -17.07 16.35 10.21
N PHE A 361 -16.80 15.61 11.30
CA PHE A 361 -17.09 16.06 12.67
C PHE A 361 -16.37 17.36 13.01
N LEU A 362 -15.07 17.45 12.73
CA LEU A 362 -14.27 18.65 13.01
C LEU A 362 -14.72 19.86 12.18
N ILE A 363 -15.11 19.66 10.91
CA ILE A 363 -15.66 20.74 10.07
C ILE A 363 -16.90 21.33 10.73
N TYR A 364 -17.84 20.48 11.16
CA TYR A 364 -19.03 20.95 11.86
C TYR A 364 -18.65 21.71 13.14
N SER A 365 -17.87 21.10 14.04
CA SER A 365 -17.54 21.70 15.34
C SER A 365 -16.74 23.00 15.23
N THR A 366 -15.93 23.17 14.19
CA THR A 366 -15.13 24.39 13.98
C THR A 366 -15.91 25.50 13.27
N LEU A 367 -16.76 25.17 12.29
CA LEU A 367 -17.45 26.18 11.48
C LEU A 367 -18.71 26.73 12.12
N ILE A 368 -19.45 25.94 12.90
CA ILE A 368 -20.65 26.41 13.61
C ILE A 368 -20.41 27.68 14.44
N PRO A 369 -19.39 27.75 15.34
CA PRO A 369 -19.14 28.97 16.10
C PRO A 369 -18.71 30.14 15.21
N ILE A 370 -17.96 29.87 14.12
CA ILE A 370 -17.49 30.90 13.18
C ILE A 370 -18.68 31.53 12.43
N TYR A 371 -19.57 30.71 11.89
CA TYR A 371 -20.74 31.19 11.14
C TYR A 371 -21.77 31.89 12.02
N LYS A 372 -22.00 31.40 13.25
CA LYS A 372 -22.86 32.08 14.22
C LYS A 372 -22.31 33.46 14.63
N LYS A 373 -20.99 33.60 14.76
CA LYS A 373 -20.35 34.88 15.13
C LYS A 373 -20.19 35.85 13.96
N SER A 374 -20.06 35.34 12.74
CA SER A 374 -19.72 36.12 11.53
C SER A 374 -20.93 36.42 10.64
N GLU A 375 -22.12 36.55 11.22
CA GLU A 375 -23.37 36.65 10.45
C GLU A 375 -23.39 37.83 9.44
N LYS A 376 -22.59 38.88 9.71
CA LYS A 376 -22.43 40.08 8.86
C LYS A 376 -21.40 39.95 7.73
N ALA A 377 -20.62 38.88 7.67
CA ALA A 377 -19.62 38.69 6.61
C ALA A 377 -20.28 38.28 5.28
N SER A 378 -19.68 38.65 4.15
CA SER A 378 -20.15 38.22 2.82
C SER A 378 -20.20 36.68 2.74
N VAL A 379 -21.26 36.15 2.13
CA VAL A 379 -21.47 34.70 1.93
C VAL A 379 -20.26 34.06 1.24
N LEU A 380 -19.69 34.74 0.24
CA LEU A 380 -18.51 34.27 -0.48
C LEU A 380 -17.30 34.07 0.45
N VAL A 381 -17.09 35.00 1.38
CA VAL A 381 -15.99 34.93 2.34
C VAL A 381 -16.21 33.78 3.32
N GLN A 382 -17.44 33.57 3.78
CA GLN A 382 -17.78 32.48 4.69
C GLN A 382 -17.56 31.11 4.07
N LEU A 383 -17.81 30.95 2.75
CA LEU A 383 -17.60 29.69 2.05
C LEU A 383 -16.14 29.47 1.63
N ILE A 384 -15.48 30.49 1.07
CA ILE A 384 -14.12 30.33 0.50
C ILE A 384 -13.05 30.25 1.58
N MET A 385 -13.14 31.07 2.64
CA MET A 385 -12.03 31.18 3.60
C MET A 385 -11.71 29.85 4.31
N PRO A 386 -12.69 29.07 4.82
CA PRO A 386 -12.40 27.77 5.42
C PRO A 386 -11.69 26.80 4.46
N ILE A 387 -12.12 26.78 3.20
CA ILE A 387 -11.53 25.92 2.16
C ILE A 387 -10.10 26.38 1.87
N PHE A 388 -9.89 27.68 1.71
CA PHE A 388 -8.58 28.28 1.46
C PHE A 388 -7.59 27.97 2.58
N TYR A 389 -7.96 28.21 3.85
CA TYR A 389 -7.09 27.91 4.99
C TYR A 389 -6.73 26.42 5.06
N ARG A 390 -7.65 25.53 4.71
CA ARG A 390 -7.37 24.09 4.66
C ARG A 390 -6.39 23.75 3.56
N VAL A 391 -6.61 24.26 2.34
CA VAL A 391 -5.73 24.00 1.19
C VAL A 391 -4.32 24.52 1.47
N VAL A 392 -4.18 25.77 1.92
CA VAL A 392 -2.86 26.37 2.25
C VAL A 392 -2.13 25.60 3.35
N ARG A 393 -2.85 24.95 4.26
CA ARG A 393 -2.26 24.08 5.29
C ARG A 393 -1.71 22.76 4.74
N ILE A 394 -2.36 22.17 3.75
CA ILE A 394 -2.01 20.85 3.19
C ILE A 394 -0.98 20.97 2.07
N LEU A 395 -1.16 21.97 1.20
CA LEU A 395 -0.46 22.10 -0.08
C LEU A 395 1.07 22.13 0.05
N PRO A 396 1.71 22.85 0.99
CA PRO A 396 3.17 22.94 1.03
C PRO A 396 3.84 21.58 1.25
N ALA A 397 3.34 20.79 2.20
CA ALA A 397 3.85 19.45 2.47
C ALA A 397 3.56 18.50 1.29
N TYR A 398 2.40 18.65 0.66
CA TYR A 398 2.02 17.82 -0.46
C TYR A 398 2.89 18.07 -1.70
N CYS A 399 3.16 19.35 -2.02
CA CYS A 399 4.10 19.74 -3.07
C CYS A 399 5.52 19.24 -2.80
N ALA A 400 5.99 19.36 -1.55
CA ALA A 400 7.31 18.86 -1.17
C ALA A 400 7.42 17.34 -1.39
N MET A 401 6.40 16.57 -0.99
CA MET A 401 6.39 15.11 -1.22
C MET A 401 6.37 14.75 -2.70
N MET A 402 5.60 15.46 -3.53
CA MET A 402 5.60 15.23 -4.98
C MET A 402 6.98 15.55 -5.60
N ALA A 403 7.60 16.66 -5.21
CA ALA A 403 8.93 17.03 -5.70
C ALA A 403 10.01 16.03 -5.26
N ILE A 404 9.96 15.57 -4.01
CA ILE A 404 10.86 14.54 -3.47
C ILE A 404 10.70 13.24 -4.27
N THR A 405 9.47 12.76 -4.50
CA THR A 405 9.23 11.53 -5.28
C THR A 405 9.64 11.68 -6.73
N ALA A 406 9.35 12.82 -7.37
CA ALA A 406 9.67 13.06 -8.78
C ALA A 406 11.16 13.24 -9.05
N HIS A 407 11.92 13.78 -8.08
CA HIS A 407 13.27 14.26 -8.34
C HIS A 407 14.34 13.68 -7.42
N ILE A 408 14.03 13.27 -6.18
CA ILE A 408 15.06 12.81 -5.23
C ILE A 408 15.04 11.31 -5.11
N VAL A 409 13.86 10.72 -4.87
CA VAL A 409 13.70 9.28 -4.62
C VAL A 409 14.37 8.40 -5.69
N PRO A 410 14.30 8.69 -7.01
CA PRO A 410 14.98 7.88 -8.04
C PRO A 410 16.49 7.69 -7.85
N HIS A 411 17.13 8.58 -7.10
CA HIS A 411 18.58 8.60 -6.86
C HIS A 411 18.99 8.06 -5.48
N LEU A 412 18.03 7.62 -4.64
CA LEU A 412 18.32 7.16 -3.26
C LEU A 412 18.70 5.69 -3.15
N GLY A 413 18.63 4.93 -4.24
CA GLY A 413 18.85 3.50 -4.23
C GLY A 413 19.28 2.96 -5.58
N ASP A 414 19.62 1.69 -5.58
CA ASP A 414 19.98 0.90 -6.75
C ASP A 414 19.43 -0.53 -6.56
N GLY A 415 19.36 -1.30 -7.65
CA GLY A 415 19.01 -2.71 -7.63
C GLY A 415 18.17 -3.14 -8.83
N PRO A 416 17.97 -4.46 -8.99
CA PRO A 416 17.42 -5.05 -10.21
C PRO A 416 15.96 -4.65 -10.52
N LEU A 417 15.20 -4.21 -9.50
CA LEU A 417 13.82 -3.75 -9.63
C LEU A 417 13.67 -2.23 -9.40
N TRP A 418 14.75 -1.55 -9.03
CA TRP A 418 14.71 -0.13 -8.67
C TRP A 418 14.22 0.76 -9.82
N PRO A 419 14.72 0.61 -11.07
CA PRO A 419 14.21 1.38 -12.20
C PRO A 419 12.70 1.24 -12.39
N HIS A 420 12.21 0.01 -12.46
CA HIS A 420 10.80 -0.25 -12.72
C HIS A 420 9.87 0.23 -11.58
N LYS A 421 10.31 0.17 -10.33
CA LYS A 421 9.47 0.61 -9.20
C LYS A 421 9.54 2.11 -8.96
N THR A 422 10.71 2.72 -9.14
CA THR A 422 10.97 4.10 -8.71
C THR A 422 11.01 5.09 -9.86
N TRP A 423 11.61 4.74 -11.00
CA TRP A 423 11.71 5.67 -12.14
C TRP A 423 10.35 5.87 -12.80
N ASP A 424 9.58 4.79 -12.97
CA ASP A 424 8.21 4.86 -13.48
C ASP A 424 7.33 5.80 -12.63
N GLU A 425 7.45 5.74 -11.29
CA GLU A 425 6.72 6.66 -10.40
C GLU A 425 7.19 8.11 -10.55
N ALA A 426 8.50 8.33 -10.65
CA ALA A 426 9.01 9.67 -10.84
C ALA A 426 8.53 10.28 -12.16
N ASP A 427 8.50 9.50 -13.24
CA ASP A 427 8.00 9.95 -14.54
C ASP A 427 6.49 10.23 -14.50
N ILE A 428 5.69 9.38 -13.84
CA ILE A 428 4.26 9.67 -13.63
C ILE A 428 4.08 10.98 -12.87
N CYS A 429 4.82 11.17 -11.78
CA CYS A 429 4.76 12.41 -11.01
C CYS A 429 5.18 13.66 -11.81
N LYS A 430 6.23 13.59 -12.62
CA LYS A 430 6.65 14.70 -13.49
C LYS A 430 5.57 15.09 -14.50
N ASN A 431 4.83 14.12 -15.03
CA ASN A 431 3.83 14.34 -16.06
C ASN A 431 2.44 14.71 -15.51
N TYR A 432 2.09 14.23 -14.30
CA TYR A 432 0.73 14.32 -13.76
C TYR A 432 0.60 15.00 -12.38
N TRP A 433 1.64 15.65 -11.85
CA TRP A 433 1.59 16.38 -10.56
C TRP A 433 0.43 17.40 -10.47
N TRP A 434 0.02 17.99 -11.58
CA TRP A 434 -1.04 19.00 -11.62
C TRP A 434 -2.39 18.43 -11.14
N THR A 435 -2.60 17.13 -11.29
CA THR A 435 -3.84 16.45 -10.87
C THR A 435 -4.02 16.45 -9.35
N ASN A 436 -2.91 16.26 -8.62
CA ASN A 436 -2.84 16.34 -7.16
C ASN A 436 -3.04 17.78 -6.67
N MET A 437 -2.50 18.78 -7.39
CA MET A 437 -2.68 20.21 -7.06
C MET A 437 -4.12 20.68 -7.20
N LEU A 438 -4.84 20.15 -8.19
CA LEU A 438 -6.27 20.40 -8.38
C LEU A 438 -7.17 19.52 -7.50
N PHE A 439 -6.59 18.62 -6.69
CA PHE A 439 -7.31 17.65 -5.86
C PHE A 439 -8.31 16.80 -6.66
N ILE A 440 -7.94 16.40 -7.88
CA ILE A 440 -8.74 15.52 -8.76
C ILE A 440 -8.04 14.20 -9.10
N SER A 441 -6.91 13.91 -8.43
CA SER A 441 -6.09 12.72 -8.70
C SER A 441 -6.92 11.43 -8.62
N ASN A 442 -7.89 11.37 -7.70
CA ASN A 442 -8.74 10.22 -7.45
C ASN A 442 -9.84 9.99 -8.50
N LEU A 443 -10.04 10.94 -9.42
CA LEU A 443 -10.96 10.83 -10.56
C LEU A 443 -10.24 10.41 -11.85
N ILE A 444 -8.91 10.41 -11.83
CA ILE A 444 -8.06 9.99 -12.93
C ILE A 444 -7.65 8.54 -12.72
N ASP A 445 -7.47 7.81 -13.83
CA ASP A 445 -6.99 6.43 -13.84
C ASP A 445 -5.72 6.32 -12.98
N SER A 446 -5.68 5.33 -12.08
CA SER A 446 -4.56 5.07 -11.16
C SER A 446 -3.21 4.87 -11.86
N LYS A 447 -3.20 4.56 -13.15
CA LYS A 447 -1.99 4.50 -13.99
C LYS A 447 -1.28 5.86 -14.08
N TYR A 448 -2.02 6.96 -14.02
CA TYR A 448 -1.50 8.32 -14.19
C TYR A 448 -1.50 9.13 -12.88
N GLU A 449 -1.87 8.52 -11.75
CA GLU A 449 -1.84 9.21 -10.45
C GLU A 449 -0.42 9.31 -9.90
N CYS A 450 0.04 10.54 -9.65
CA CYS A 450 1.24 10.79 -8.86
C CYS A 450 0.94 10.49 -7.38
N LEU A 451 1.84 9.79 -6.68
CA LEU A 451 1.66 9.38 -5.29
C LEU A 451 0.36 8.57 -5.12
N LEU A 452 0.41 7.28 -5.47
CA LEU A 452 -0.78 6.40 -5.47
C LEU A 452 -1.57 6.40 -4.16
N ALA A 453 -0.91 6.59 -3.01
CA ALA A 453 -1.57 6.64 -1.71
C ALA A 453 -2.28 7.98 -1.41
N SER A 454 -2.14 9.00 -2.25
CA SER A 454 -2.63 10.36 -2.00
C SER A 454 -4.08 10.62 -2.41
N TRP A 455 -4.73 9.65 -3.08
CA TRP A 455 -6.13 9.74 -3.51
C TRP A 455 -7.08 10.22 -2.40
N TYR A 456 -6.84 9.82 -1.14
CA TYR A 456 -7.70 10.20 -0.01
C TYR A 456 -7.62 11.70 0.32
N ILE A 457 -6.52 12.38 0.00
CA ILE A 457 -6.38 13.83 0.19
C ILE A 457 -7.30 14.56 -0.80
N SER A 458 -7.38 14.09 -2.05
CA SER A 458 -8.31 14.59 -3.05
C SER A 458 -9.76 14.43 -2.58
N CYS A 459 -10.12 13.25 -2.05
CA CYS A 459 -11.44 13.03 -1.45
C CYS A 459 -11.71 13.99 -0.27
N ASP A 460 -10.77 14.15 0.65
CA ASP A 460 -10.92 14.98 1.85
C ASP A 460 -11.18 16.46 1.51
N VAL A 461 -10.50 17.02 0.51
CA VAL A 461 -10.75 18.40 0.04
C VAL A 461 -12.11 18.49 -0.66
N GLN A 462 -12.46 17.56 -1.53
CA GLN A 462 -13.77 17.55 -2.21
C GLN A 462 -14.92 17.45 -1.20
N PHE A 463 -14.81 16.58 -0.19
CA PHE A 463 -15.80 16.50 0.88
C PHE A 463 -15.82 17.78 1.72
N CYS A 464 -14.66 18.40 2.00
CA CYS A 464 -14.60 19.66 2.72
C CYS A 464 -15.40 20.76 2.02
N VAL A 465 -15.31 20.87 0.69
CA VAL A 465 -16.11 21.84 -0.08
C VAL A 465 -17.61 21.64 0.16
N LEU A 466 -18.09 20.39 0.04
CA LEU A 466 -19.49 20.06 0.28
C LEU A 466 -19.90 20.27 1.75
N GLY A 467 -19.05 19.88 2.69
CA GLY A 467 -19.30 20.03 4.12
C GLY A 467 -19.43 21.49 4.56
N VAL A 468 -18.57 22.38 4.05
CA VAL A 468 -18.63 23.83 4.30
C VAL A 468 -19.98 24.40 3.86
N ILE A 469 -20.47 24.00 2.68
CA ILE A 469 -21.77 24.45 2.13
C ILE A 469 -22.92 23.93 2.99
N ILE A 470 -22.93 22.64 3.35
CA ILE A 470 -24.00 22.04 4.17
C ILE A 470 -24.07 22.71 5.54
N VAL A 471 -22.92 22.90 6.21
CA VAL A 471 -22.89 23.54 7.53
C VAL A 471 -23.35 25.00 7.43
N TYR A 472 -22.95 25.72 6.38
CA TYR A 472 -23.44 27.09 6.14
C TYR A 472 -24.98 27.11 5.99
N ILE A 473 -25.54 26.25 5.14
CA ILE A 473 -27.00 26.14 4.94
C ILE A 473 -27.70 25.79 6.25
N TYR A 474 -27.16 24.85 7.03
CA TYR A 474 -27.70 24.47 8.34
C TYR A 474 -27.78 25.67 9.30
N THR A 475 -26.78 26.56 9.31
CA THR A 475 -26.82 27.76 10.15
C THR A 475 -27.85 28.80 9.71
N LYS A 476 -28.24 28.80 8.43
CA LYS A 476 -29.26 29.73 7.90
C LYS A 476 -30.67 29.15 8.02
N ASN A 477 -30.83 27.86 7.77
CA ASN A 477 -32.11 27.16 7.92
C ASN A 477 -31.85 25.72 8.37
N ILE A 478 -32.13 25.46 9.65
CA ILE A 478 -31.89 24.16 10.28
C ILE A 478 -32.66 23.03 9.58
N LYS A 479 -33.94 23.24 9.23
CA LYS A 479 -34.78 22.21 8.60
C LYS A 479 -34.25 21.84 7.21
N PHE A 480 -33.92 22.85 6.42
CA PHE A 480 -33.39 22.63 5.07
C PHE A 480 -31.97 22.04 5.11
N GLY A 481 -31.11 22.49 6.02
CA GLY A 481 -29.76 21.91 6.19
C GLY A 481 -29.79 20.45 6.63
N ILE A 482 -30.67 20.07 7.57
CA ILE A 482 -30.88 18.67 7.95
C ILE A 482 -31.43 17.86 6.78
N GLY A 483 -32.43 18.39 6.06
CA GLY A 483 -32.99 17.73 4.88
C GLY A 483 -31.94 17.46 3.79
N LEU A 484 -31.09 18.45 3.51
CA LEU A 484 -29.98 18.33 2.56
C LEU A 484 -28.95 17.29 3.02
N LEU A 485 -28.57 17.29 4.30
CA LEU A 485 -27.63 16.33 4.86
C LEU A 485 -28.18 14.89 4.77
N ILE A 486 -29.45 14.67 5.12
CA ILE A 486 -30.12 13.37 5.00
C ILE A 486 -30.15 12.91 3.54
N ALA A 487 -30.48 13.82 2.60
CA ALA A 487 -30.48 13.51 1.18
C ALA A 487 -29.09 13.08 0.68
N ILE A 488 -28.03 13.79 1.07
CA ILE A 488 -26.65 13.46 0.68
C ILE A 488 -26.19 12.15 1.31
N ILE A 489 -26.55 11.87 2.56
CA ILE A 489 -26.26 10.56 3.20
C ILE A 489 -26.99 9.44 2.45
N GLY A 490 -28.26 9.63 2.09
CA GLY A 490 -29.04 8.68 1.30
C GLY A 490 -28.41 8.41 -0.08
N ILE A 491 -27.95 9.45 -0.77
CA ILE A 491 -27.21 9.33 -2.04
C ILE A 491 -25.90 8.57 -1.82
N SER A 492 -25.15 8.89 -0.75
CA SER A 492 -23.87 8.26 -0.43
C SER A 492 -23.98 6.77 -0.15
N ILE A 493 -25.12 6.30 0.37
CA ILE A 493 -25.45 4.87 0.55
C ILE A 493 -25.90 4.26 -0.78
N SER A 494 -26.73 4.97 -1.54
CA SER A 494 -27.37 4.43 -2.74
C SER A 494 -26.39 4.28 -3.91
N VAL A 495 -25.44 5.20 -4.07
CA VAL A 495 -24.50 5.20 -5.21
C VAL A 495 -23.59 3.96 -5.24
N PRO A 496 -22.85 3.60 -4.17
CA PRO A 496 -22.07 2.36 -4.16
C PRO A 496 -22.92 1.13 -4.43
N PHE A 497 -24.11 1.05 -3.83
CA PHE A 497 -25.05 -0.06 -4.02
C PHE A 497 -25.47 -0.20 -5.49
N VAL A 498 -25.97 0.88 -6.10
CA VAL A 498 -26.45 0.90 -7.48
C VAL A 498 -25.33 0.60 -8.46
N ILE A 499 -24.15 1.24 -8.29
CA ILE A 499 -23.00 0.98 -9.16
C ILE A 499 -22.62 -0.49 -9.09
N THR A 500 -22.50 -1.06 -7.90
CA THR A 500 -22.09 -2.46 -7.71
C THR A 500 -23.08 -3.44 -8.34
N ILE A 501 -24.40 -3.21 -8.22
CA ILE A 501 -25.42 -4.04 -8.87
C ILE A 501 -25.34 -3.93 -10.39
N LEU A 502 -25.33 -2.72 -10.93
CA LEU A 502 -25.44 -2.51 -12.38
C LEU A 502 -24.19 -2.94 -13.14
N THR A 503 -23.02 -2.74 -12.54
CA THR A 503 -21.73 -3.06 -13.16
C THR A 503 -21.22 -4.45 -12.84
N LYS A 504 -21.90 -5.21 -11.97
CA LYS A 504 -21.51 -6.55 -11.49
C LYS A 504 -20.07 -6.60 -10.96
N ARG A 505 -19.64 -5.53 -10.29
CA ARG A 505 -18.30 -5.41 -9.69
C ARG A 505 -18.26 -6.06 -8.31
N GLU A 506 -17.07 -6.47 -7.89
CA GLU A 506 -16.84 -6.94 -6.51
C GLU A 506 -17.11 -5.81 -5.50
N GLY A 507 -17.80 -6.14 -4.41
CA GLY A 507 -18.13 -5.20 -3.33
C GLY A 507 -16.96 -4.87 -2.40
N ILE A 508 -15.79 -5.47 -2.64
CA ILE A 508 -14.54 -5.21 -1.92
C ILE A 508 -13.38 -5.18 -2.92
N ILE A 509 -12.32 -4.42 -2.61
CA ILE A 509 -11.03 -4.68 -3.27
C ILE A 509 -10.48 -5.97 -2.73
N LYS A 510 -10.31 -6.96 -3.62
CA LYS A 510 -9.59 -8.18 -3.30
C LYS A 510 -8.08 -7.95 -3.43
N ILE A 511 -7.34 -8.13 -2.33
CA ILE A 511 -5.88 -7.99 -2.24
C ILE A 511 -5.22 -9.28 -2.74
N LEU A 512 -5.45 -9.63 -4.01
CA LEU A 512 -4.89 -10.82 -4.65
C LEU A 512 -3.48 -10.54 -5.20
N LEU A 513 -2.78 -11.57 -5.64
CA LEU A 513 -1.39 -11.46 -6.12
C LEU A 513 -1.23 -10.43 -7.27
N PRO A 514 -2.12 -10.37 -8.29
CA PRO A 514 -2.01 -9.35 -9.32
C PRO A 514 -2.13 -7.90 -8.79
N PHE A 515 -2.94 -7.69 -7.75
CA PHE A 515 -3.08 -6.38 -7.11
C PHE A 515 -1.81 -5.99 -6.33
N LEU A 516 -1.16 -6.95 -5.68
CA LEU A 516 0.07 -6.74 -4.92
C LEU A 516 1.28 -6.50 -5.85
N GLU A 517 1.35 -7.22 -6.96
CA GLU A 517 2.41 -7.04 -7.96
C GLU A 517 2.32 -5.67 -8.63
N ASN A 518 1.11 -5.26 -9.03
CA ASN A 518 0.88 -3.99 -9.70
C ASN A 518 -0.49 -3.37 -9.41
N THR A 519 -0.55 -2.62 -8.30
CA THR A 519 -1.77 -1.94 -7.83
C THR A 519 -2.35 -0.95 -8.84
N ARG A 520 -1.51 -0.32 -9.67
CA ARG A 520 -1.93 0.75 -10.61
C ARG A 520 -2.87 0.28 -11.71
N TYR A 521 -2.79 -0.99 -12.09
CA TYR A 521 -3.59 -1.57 -13.17
C TYR A 521 -4.84 -2.30 -12.66
N SER A 522 -5.08 -2.30 -11.35
CA SER A 522 -6.28 -2.90 -10.78
C SER A 522 -7.51 -2.07 -11.12
N SER A 523 -8.39 -2.64 -11.95
CA SER A 523 -9.69 -2.02 -12.28
C SER A 523 -10.54 -1.81 -11.01
N THR A 524 -10.57 -2.77 -10.08
CA THR A 524 -11.31 -2.63 -8.81
C THR A 524 -10.80 -1.47 -7.95
N PHE A 525 -9.48 -1.25 -7.92
CA PHE A 525 -8.88 -0.13 -7.21
C PHE A 525 -9.29 1.22 -7.81
N ASN A 526 -9.27 1.31 -9.14
CA ASN A 526 -9.63 2.52 -9.86
C ASN A 526 -11.13 2.82 -9.78
N GLU A 527 -11.97 1.82 -10.01
CA GLU A 527 -13.40 1.99 -10.25
C GLU A 527 -14.28 1.87 -9.00
N SER A 528 -13.83 1.14 -7.97
CA SER A 528 -14.67 0.79 -6.81
C SER A 528 -14.14 1.31 -5.47
N TYR A 529 -12.95 1.90 -5.41
CA TYR A 529 -12.34 2.30 -4.12
C TYR A 529 -11.94 3.77 -4.00
N ARG A 530 -11.26 4.33 -5.01
CA ARG A 530 -10.68 5.68 -4.94
C ARG A 530 -11.69 6.81 -5.13
N ALA A 531 -12.81 6.54 -5.80
CA ALA A 531 -13.75 7.59 -6.17
C ALA A 531 -14.45 8.19 -4.94
N SER A 532 -14.57 9.51 -4.88
CA SER A 532 -15.16 10.20 -3.71
C SER A 532 -16.62 9.82 -3.47
N TYR A 533 -17.40 9.60 -4.53
CA TYR A 533 -18.81 9.24 -4.41
C TYR A 533 -19.03 7.82 -3.84
N VAL A 534 -18.01 6.95 -3.84
CA VAL A 534 -18.10 5.64 -3.15
C VAL A 534 -17.65 5.70 -1.69
N ARG A 535 -17.03 6.79 -1.24
CA ARG A 535 -16.46 6.97 0.12
C ARG A 535 -17.06 8.14 0.90
N ALA A 536 -18.13 8.72 0.41
CA ALA A 536 -18.74 9.93 0.96
C ALA A 536 -19.42 9.72 2.33
N PHE A 537 -19.97 8.53 2.59
CA PHE A 537 -20.82 8.27 3.75
C PHE A 537 -20.16 8.66 5.10
N PRO A 538 -18.94 8.18 5.45
CA PRO A 538 -18.33 8.47 6.74
C PRO A 538 -18.19 9.97 7.02
N PHE A 539 -17.82 10.77 6.02
CA PHE A 539 -17.65 12.21 6.18
C PHE A 539 -18.95 12.90 6.58
N PHE A 540 -20.04 12.64 5.85
CA PHE A 540 -21.33 13.30 6.12
C PHE A 540 -21.97 12.79 7.41
N THR A 541 -21.75 11.52 7.77
CA THR A 541 -22.12 11.01 9.10
C THR A 541 -21.33 11.70 10.21
N GLY A 542 -20.07 12.08 9.98
CA GLY A 542 -19.30 12.91 10.91
C GLY A 542 -19.96 14.26 11.21
N ILE A 543 -20.46 14.95 10.16
CA ILE A 543 -21.24 16.20 10.32
C ILE A 543 -22.53 15.93 11.09
N ALA A 544 -23.28 14.88 10.72
CA ALA A 544 -24.53 14.52 11.39
C ALA A 544 -24.32 14.23 12.88
N THR A 545 -23.25 13.52 13.23
CA THR A 545 -22.86 13.23 14.62
C THR A 545 -22.54 14.51 15.39
N GLY A 546 -21.91 15.50 14.77
CA GLY A 546 -21.72 16.82 15.36
C GLY A 546 -23.05 17.47 15.78
N ILE A 547 -24.03 17.48 14.86
CA ILE A 547 -25.39 18.02 15.13
C ILE A 547 -26.08 17.25 16.25
N ILE A 548 -26.01 15.92 16.22
CA ILE A 548 -26.62 15.05 17.23
C ILE A 548 -26.02 15.32 18.61
N ILE A 549 -24.70 15.42 18.72
CA ILE A 549 -24.01 15.68 19.99
C ILE A 549 -24.39 17.04 20.56
N ASP A 550 -24.45 18.09 19.74
CA ASP A 550 -24.91 19.40 20.20
C ASP A 550 -26.33 19.32 20.77
N LYS A 551 -27.23 18.61 20.11
CA LYS A 551 -28.61 18.43 20.61
C LYS A 551 -28.68 17.61 21.90
N LEU A 552 -27.84 16.57 22.02
CA LEU A 552 -27.75 15.77 23.26
C LEU A 552 -27.21 16.61 24.42
N LYS A 553 -26.21 17.48 24.16
CA LYS A 553 -25.68 18.43 25.15
C LYS A 553 -26.74 19.45 25.57
N GLU A 554 -27.48 20.03 24.61
CA GLU A 554 -28.59 20.96 24.88
C GLU A 554 -29.67 20.31 25.77
N ASN A 555 -30.01 19.05 25.50
CA ASN A 555 -30.99 18.29 26.27
C ASN A 555 -30.43 17.66 27.56
N LYS A 556 -29.15 17.90 27.89
CA LYS A 556 -28.45 17.35 29.07
C LYS A 556 -28.57 15.83 29.21
N VAL A 557 -28.62 15.10 28.10
CA VAL A 557 -28.71 13.64 28.09
C VAL A 557 -27.43 13.04 28.65
N LYS A 558 -27.54 12.08 29.57
CA LYS A 558 -26.40 11.30 30.08
C LYS A 558 -26.74 9.81 30.01
N PHE A 559 -25.87 9.04 29.38
CA PHE A 559 -25.98 7.58 29.37
C PHE A 559 -25.46 6.98 30.68
N SER A 560 -26.06 5.86 31.10
CA SER A 560 -25.53 5.07 32.21
C SER A 560 -24.19 4.42 31.81
N GLN A 561 -23.29 4.17 32.77
CA GLN A 561 -22.00 3.53 32.47
C GLN A 561 -22.17 2.12 31.88
N ILE A 562 -23.20 1.39 32.29
CA ILE A 562 -23.54 0.08 31.71
C ILE A 562 -23.92 0.24 30.25
N THR A 563 -24.76 1.23 29.92
CA THR A 563 -25.15 1.52 28.53
C THR A 563 -23.93 1.88 27.68
N VAL A 564 -23.02 2.69 28.21
CA VAL A 564 -21.78 3.07 27.49
C VAL A 564 -20.94 1.83 27.18
N TYR A 565 -20.61 1.01 28.19
CA TYR A 565 -19.74 -0.15 27.97
C TYR A 565 -20.41 -1.25 27.14
N ALA A 566 -21.64 -1.64 27.49
CA ALA A 566 -22.38 -2.67 26.75
C ALA A 566 -22.69 -2.22 25.32
N GLY A 567 -23.06 -0.95 25.13
CA GLY A 567 -23.29 -0.39 23.81
C GLY A 567 -22.01 -0.31 22.98
N THR A 568 -20.88 0.14 23.55
CA THR A 568 -19.59 0.17 22.84
C THR A 568 -19.15 -1.23 22.44
N PHE A 569 -19.27 -2.21 23.33
CA PHE A 569 -18.95 -3.61 23.01
C PHE A 569 -19.85 -4.15 21.90
N THR A 570 -21.17 -3.98 22.03
CA THR A 570 -22.15 -4.51 21.05
C THR A 570 -21.94 -3.89 19.67
N ILE A 571 -21.80 -2.57 19.59
CA ILE A 571 -21.58 -1.86 18.31
C ILE A 571 -20.23 -2.25 17.70
N ALA A 572 -19.17 -2.36 18.51
CA ALA A 572 -17.87 -2.80 18.01
C ALA A 572 -17.93 -4.23 17.44
N VAL A 573 -18.58 -5.16 18.14
CA VAL A 573 -18.74 -6.54 17.65
C VAL A 573 -19.52 -6.59 16.34
N ILE A 574 -20.65 -5.89 16.24
CA ILE A 574 -21.45 -5.85 15.01
C ILE A 574 -20.66 -5.23 13.85
N CYS A 575 -20.01 -4.09 14.10
CA CYS A 575 -19.22 -3.40 13.07
C CYS A 575 -18.04 -4.25 12.59
N LEU A 576 -17.32 -4.90 13.50
CA LEU A 576 -16.22 -5.80 13.15
C LEU A 576 -16.71 -7.07 12.44
N TRP A 577 -17.87 -7.61 12.82
CA TRP A 577 -18.46 -8.74 12.13
C TRP A 577 -18.82 -8.39 10.67
N VAL A 578 -19.46 -7.23 10.45
CA VAL A 578 -19.73 -6.73 9.09
C VAL A 578 -18.42 -6.51 8.34
N GLN A 579 -17.39 -5.93 8.97
CA GLN A 579 -16.09 -5.72 8.33
C GLN A 579 -15.44 -7.04 7.90
N PHE A 580 -15.45 -8.06 8.76
CA PHE A 580 -14.80 -9.34 8.49
C PHE A 580 -15.63 -10.25 7.59
N TYR A 581 -16.92 -9.98 7.40
CA TYR A 581 -17.76 -10.71 6.46
C TYR A 581 -17.18 -10.71 5.05
N GLY A 582 -16.49 -9.64 4.62
CA GLY A 582 -15.93 -9.52 3.27
C GLY A 582 -14.89 -10.60 2.92
N ALA A 583 -14.35 -11.29 3.92
CA ALA A 583 -13.53 -12.47 3.72
C ALA A 583 -14.23 -13.58 2.92
N ILE A 584 -15.56 -13.67 3.03
CA ILE A 584 -16.34 -14.66 2.30
C ILE A 584 -16.17 -14.53 0.78
N PHE A 585 -15.83 -13.34 0.29
CA PHE A 585 -15.59 -13.08 -1.13
C PHE A 585 -14.25 -13.64 -1.64
N TYR A 586 -13.36 -14.07 -0.74
CA TYR A 586 -12.13 -14.78 -1.09
C TYR A 586 -12.35 -16.30 -1.20
N LYS A 587 -13.52 -16.81 -0.78
CA LYS A 587 -13.83 -18.24 -0.87
C LYS A 587 -13.84 -18.70 -2.34
N ARG A 588 -13.12 -19.79 -2.57
CA ARG A 588 -12.98 -20.48 -3.85
C ARG A 588 -14.33 -20.98 -4.36
N ASP A 589 -14.52 -20.87 -5.68
CA ASP A 589 -15.66 -21.43 -6.43
C ASP A 589 -17.05 -20.98 -5.94
N ARG A 590 -17.08 -19.83 -5.25
CA ARG A 590 -18.30 -19.19 -4.79
C ARG A 590 -18.97 -18.46 -5.94
N PRO A 591 -20.25 -18.72 -6.25
CA PRO A 591 -20.96 -17.98 -7.27
C PRO A 591 -21.10 -16.50 -6.88
N TYR A 592 -21.13 -15.63 -7.88
CA TYR A 592 -21.27 -14.20 -7.67
C TYR A 592 -22.73 -13.86 -7.31
N TYR A 593 -22.96 -13.35 -6.11
CA TYR A 593 -24.27 -12.90 -5.64
C TYR A 593 -24.36 -11.37 -5.70
N PRO A 594 -25.08 -10.77 -6.68
CA PRO A 594 -25.06 -9.32 -6.89
C PRO A 594 -25.55 -8.50 -5.71
N LEU A 595 -26.63 -8.94 -5.05
CA LEU A 595 -27.23 -8.22 -3.92
C LEU A 595 -26.30 -8.17 -2.71
N GLU A 596 -25.66 -9.30 -2.39
CA GLU A 596 -24.72 -9.40 -1.27
C GLU A 596 -23.50 -8.49 -1.47
N GLN A 597 -22.94 -8.50 -2.69
CA GLN A 597 -21.80 -7.64 -3.06
C GLN A 597 -22.16 -6.16 -2.92
N ALA A 598 -23.33 -5.77 -3.42
CA ALA A 598 -23.82 -4.41 -3.32
C ALA A 598 -24.08 -3.97 -1.88
N LEU A 599 -24.71 -4.82 -1.07
CA LEU A 599 -24.91 -4.57 0.36
C LEU A 599 -23.58 -4.39 1.07
N TYR A 600 -22.61 -5.29 0.85
CA TYR A 600 -21.31 -5.20 1.49
C TYR A 600 -20.53 -3.95 1.08
N SER A 601 -20.53 -3.60 -0.22
CA SER A 601 -19.87 -2.40 -0.76
C SER A 601 -20.30 -1.10 -0.09
N THR A 602 -21.49 -1.11 0.49
CA THR A 602 -22.07 0.05 1.17
C THR A 602 -21.91 -0.04 2.68
N LEU A 603 -22.26 -1.19 3.26
CA LEU A 603 -22.27 -1.39 4.71
C LEU A 603 -20.87 -1.37 5.32
N ASN A 604 -19.84 -1.81 4.59
CA ASN A 604 -18.46 -1.80 5.09
C ASN A 604 -18.00 -0.37 5.46
N HIS A 605 -18.40 0.65 4.70
CA HIS A 605 -18.09 2.07 4.93
C HIS A 605 -18.95 2.66 6.06
N CYS A 606 -20.10 2.03 6.36
CA CYS A 606 -20.93 2.45 7.49
C CYS A 606 -20.36 2.04 8.85
N THR A 607 -19.60 0.94 8.92
CA THR A 607 -19.11 0.36 10.18
C THR A 607 -18.30 1.34 11.02
N TRP A 608 -17.25 1.95 10.43
CA TRP A 608 -16.40 2.92 11.11
C TRP A 608 -17.18 4.16 11.54
N ALA A 609 -18.05 4.68 10.67
CA ALA A 609 -18.84 5.85 10.97
C ALA A 609 -19.80 5.61 12.16
N ILE A 610 -20.48 4.47 12.20
CA ILE A 610 -21.38 4.11 13.32
C ILE A 610 -20.58 3.94 14.63
N LEU A 611 -19.47 3.21 14.57
CA LEU A 611 -18.60 2.99 15.73
C LEU A 611 -18.09 4.31 16.32
N PHE A 612 -17.53 5.17 15.48
CA PHE A 612 -17.02 6.48 15.92
C PHE A 612 -18.13 7.41 16.37
N SER A 613 -19.33 7.35 15.76
CA SER A 613 -20.48 8.14 16.20
C SER A 613 -20.89 7.78 17.62
N TRP A 614 -20.96 6.49 17.93
CA TRP A 614 -21.26 6.02 19.28
C TRP A 614 -20.19 6.45 20.29
N ILE A 615 -18.91 6.24 19.95
CA ILE A 615 -17.77 6.61 20.82
C ILE A 615 -17.80 8.11 21.14
N LEU A 616 -17.99 8.98 20.13
CA LEU A 616 -18.06 10.42 20.35
C LEU A 616 -19.30 10.81 21.14
N ALA A 617 -20.47 10.23 20.85
CA ALA A 617 -21.68 10.52 21.59
C ALA A 617 -21.51 10.20 23.09
N CYS A 618 -20.95 9.03 23.43
CA CYS A 618 -20.65 8.67 24.82
C CYS A 618 -19.61 9.59 25.46
N HIS A 619 -18.51 9.91 24.74
CA HIS A 619 -17.44 10.76 25.24
C HIS A 619 -17.92 12.16 25.61
N PHE A 620 -18.70 12.80 24.74
CA PHE A 620 -19.13 14.20 24.91
C PHE A 620 -20.38 14.41 25.80
N THR A 621 -21.07 13.33 26.23
CA THR A 621 -22.29 13.43 27.05
C THR A 621 -22.10 12.90 28.46
N SER A 622 -21.76 11.61 28.59
CA SER A 622 -21.61 10.90 29.87
C SER A 622 -20.15 10.67 30.28
N GLY A 623 -19.23 10.68 29.32
CA GLY A 623 -17.85 10.22 29.50
C GLY A 623 -17.76 8.72 29.81
N TYR A 624 -16.55 8.17 29.74
CA TYR A 624 -16.27 6.76 30.04
C TYR A 624 -15.97 6.51 31.55
N GLY A 625 -16.47 7.36 32.46
CA GLY A 625 -16.39 7.12 33.91
C GLY A 625 -14.98 6.86 34.45
N LYS A 626 -14.76 5.75 35.17
CA LYS A 626 -13.45 5.39 35.75
C LYS A 626 -12.34 5.19 34.71
N LEU A 627 -12.66 4.89 33.46
CA LEU A 627 -11.69 4.85 32.36
C LEU A 627 -11.14 6.25 31.99
N ASN A 628 -11.87 7.33 32.29
CA ASN A 628 -11.30 8.69 32.26
C ASN A 628 -10.35 8.94 33.45
N ASN A 629 -10.63 8.38 34.63
CA ASN A 629 -9.85 8.62 35.85
C ASN A 629 -8.59 7.75 35.98
N PHE A 630 -8.55 6.55 35.38
CA PHE A 630 -7.39 5.65 35.47
C PHE A 630 -6.12 6.23 34.81
N GLY A 631 -6.28 7.12 33.82
CA GLY A 631 -5.18 7.88 33.23
C GLY A 631 -4.69 9.07 34.08
N HIS A 632 -5.55 9.64 34.92
CA HIS A 632 -5.19 10.75 35.80
C HIS A 632 -4.25 10.30 36.93
N THR A 633 -4.43 9.09 37.48
CA THR A 633 -3.62 8.56 38.58
C THR A 633 -2.21 8.11 38.15
N LEU A 634 -2.03 7.73 36.87
CA LEU A 634 -0.71 7.34 36.32
C LEU A 634 0.18 8.56 35.98
N ILE A 635 -0.40 9.72 35.68
CA ILE A 635 0.35 10.94 35.35
C ILE A 635 0.89 11.63 36.61
N GLN A 636 0.25 11.45 37.78
CA GLN A 636 0.76 12.01 39.03
C GLN A 636 2.03 11.31 39.54
N HIS A 637 2.41 10.15 39.01
CA HIS A 637 3.50 9.37 39.60
C HIS A 637 4.82 9.27 38.83
N LYS A 638 4.98 9.86 37.63
CA LYS A 638 6.31 9.89 36.96
C LYS A 638 6.33 10.79 35.73
N ILE A 639 6.60 12.09 35.92
CA ILE A 639 7.46 12.91 35.05
C ILE A 639 8.09 13.97 35.97
N ILE A 640 9.22 13.61 36.59
CA ILE A 640 10.31 14.52 36.97
C ILE A 640 11.43 14.22 35.97
#